data_AF-A0A4U5NUE8-F1
#
_entry.id   AF-A0A4U5NUE8-F1
#
_cell.length_a   1.000
_cell.length_b   1.000
_cell.length_c   1.000
_cell.angle_alpha   90.00
_cell.angle_beta   90.00
_cell.angle_gamma   90.00
#
_symmetry.space_group_name_H-M   'P 1'
#
loop_
_entity.id
_entity.type
_entity.pdbx_description
1 polymer ?
#
loop_
_entity_poly.entity_id
_entity_poly.type
_entity_poly.pdbx_seq_one_letter_code
_entity_poly.pdbx_strand_id
1 'polypeptide(L)'
;MLFHFLEQSFLPDLRAATMMDSPRALESDTALALNRYLCNAVLPLLTNHSHFFADAEHHAALLDATLHTVYRMNRLKSLTKNQRDAVSDFLVAITRELPPGMMVKLLRKVIIDIQEMTENVLVPLRIITLHYERCTKYYGSGNSYGVASETEKRLSMLLFYAIFDSLGSKPYDPELFGKALPCLTAIGSAISPDYSLTSGGEDAEMVKARQDEGLWVPKPVDVAGFELRPDLTTMTGRFAEHFHDSWASRKLEKGWTFGDFYSREKLTHPRLKPFTMLKDYEKSFYKERCSECVRALLAWHYVIELSDHDAAQKAAESHTSSGKTIPEFNPKPVDLSSMTLEKEMMEASEKMAEHSHNIWAKKVFTELSTKGGNMPIPLVPWDLLTDFERRKDRFRAQEILKFLQYHGYRLTSNRDFEPSTERVLKEGERSSVEKRFAFNLLEKLIQYLEQASLKMKSVKPSQELTRRNSFKKEGRDVKFFEKVVLPLMHAYFNAHKSYFLASSSIVQTGMASNKEKEMVANLFCRLAALLRIKNHAFGSVAKITVKCLQGLTQALDLRTLVKANSDIVRTSLLTFFNNCADDLFTAVQELKECGQYALLRGENLKSWLSVEFANQMIIPVLTTMFSHLARNHFGTDLLLDDIQAACYKILDSLYMVTELSAAVTNRKSIAYEIEKCCKVVDLGYRIVPEYRFASLELGTVPKRFRELLSDCLLGAGVQQEQQILGTGEDAGSIGPSPGDASEALHAHPSA
;
A
#
# COMPACT_ATOMS: atom_id res chain seq x y z
N MET A 1 12.54 -30.44 -8.44
CA MET A 1 12.50 -31.35 -7.27
C MET A 1 11.75 -30.70 -6.10
N LEU A 2 12.19 -29.56 -5.56
CA LEU A 2 11.54 -28.89 -4.41
C LEU A 2 10.00 -28.78 -4.53
N PHE A 3 9.50 -28.21 -5.62
CA PHE A 3 8.05 -28.04 -5.86
C PHE A 3 7.26 -29.35 -5.86
N HIS A 4 7.87 -30.48 -6.22
CA HIS A 4 7.22 -31.79 -6.16
C HIS A 4 7.06 -32.27 -4.71
N PHE A 5 8.08 -32.12 -3.85
CA PHE A 5 7.95 -32.37 -2.41
C PHE A 5 6.99 -31.39 -1.72
N LEU A 6 6.98 -30.13 -2.16
CA LEU A 6 6.03 -29.13 -1.66
C LEU A 6 4.59 -29.54 -1.96
N GLU A 7 4.27 -29.92 -3.20
CA GLU A 7 2.92 -30.34 -3.59
C GLU A 7 2.50 -31.68 -2.99
N GLN A 8 3.38 -32.69 -3.03
CA GLN A 8 3.02 -34.08 -2.72
C GLN A 8 3.26 -34.48 -1.25
N SER A 9 3.89 -33.62 -0.44
CA SER A 9 4.20 -33.93 0.98
C SER A 9 3.95 -32.74 1.90
N PHE A 10 4.70 -31.65 1.76
CA PHE A 10 4.67 -30.57 2.76
C PHE A 10 3.34 -29.80 2.79
N LEU A 11 2.73 -29.50 1.64
CA LEU A 11 1.45 -28.80 1.59
C LEU A 11 0.29 -29.63 2.18
N PRO A 12 0.14 -30.95 1.88
CA PRO A 12 -0.76 -31.84 2.60
C PRO A 12 -0.60 -31.78 4.13
N ASP A 13 0.62 -31.85 4.64
CA ASP A 13 0.90 -31.83 6.09
C ASP A 13 0.54 -30.47 6.72
N LEU A 14 0.88 -29.37 6.05
CA LEU A 14 0.51 -28.00 6.46
C LEU A 14 -1.02 -27.82 6.50
N ARG A 15 -1.74 -28.34 5.50
CA ARG A 15 -3.22 -28.30 5.47
C ARG A 15 -3.80 -29.12 6.63
N ALA A 16 -3.31 -30.33 6.85
CA ALA A 16 -3.75 -31.19 7.95
C ALA A 16 -3.59 -30.50 9.30
N ALA A 17 -2.47 -29.82 9.56
CA ALA A 17 -2.28 -29.03 10.79
C ALA A 17 -3.36 -27.95 10.95
N THR A 18 -3.74 -27.23 9.87
CA THR A 18 -4.80 -26.21 9.94
C THR A 18 -6.21 -26.78 10.12
N MET A 19 -6.46 -28.05 9.76
CA MET A 19 -7.76 -28.71 9.91
C MET A 19 -7.89 -29.50 11.22
N MET A 20 -6.78 -29.83 11.88
CA MET A 20 -6.79 -30.48 13.19
C MET A 20 -6.95 -29.49 14.36
N ASP A 21 -6.71 -28.18 14.16
CA ASP A 21 -6.85 -27.18 15.23
C ASP A 21 -8.33 -26.99 15.64
N SER A 22 -8.57 -27.19 16.92
CA SER A 22 -9.87 -27.37 17.57
C SER A 22 -9.66 -27.16 19.07
N PRO A 23 -10.68 -26.82 19.88
CA PRO A 23 -10.53 -26.76 21.33
C PRO A 23 -9.94 -28.05 21.95
N ARG A 24 -10.15 -29.22 21.32
CA ARG A 24 -9.58 -30.51 21.72
C ARG A 24 -8.20 -30.83 21.10
N ALA A 25 -7.70 -30.01 20.18
CA ALA A 25 -6.41 -30.24 19.52
C ALA A 25 -5.21 -30.10 20.48
N LEU A 26 -5.38 -29.31 21.55
CA LEU A 26 -4.41 -29.19 22.64
C LEU A 26 -4.19 -30.52 23.39
N GLU A 27 -5.14 -31.46 23.30
CA GLU A 27 -5.09 -32.80 23.89
C GLU A 27 -4.74 -33.88 22.84
N SER A 28 -4.55 -33.51 21.57
CA SER A 28 -4.25 -34.45 20.48
C SER A 28 -2.75 -34.58 20.25
N ASP A 29 -2.18 -35.70 20.71
CA ASP A 29 -0.77 -36.04 20.47
C ASP A 29 -0.39 -35.97 18.98
N THR A 30 -1.30 -36.38 18.08
CA THR A 30 -1.10 -36.32 16.63
C THR A 30 -0.99 -34.88 16.11
N ALA A 31 -1.88 -33.98 16.55
CA ALA A 31 -1.82 -32.56 16.17
C ALA A 31 -0.54 -31.89 16.71
N LEU A 32 -0.18 -32.17 17.96
CA LEU A 32 1.04 -31.65 18.58
C LEU A 32 2.32 -32.20 17.92
N ALA A 33 2.36 -33.48 17.55
CA ALA A 33 3.49 -34.08 16.84
C ALA A 33 3.66 -33.48 15.43
N LEU A 34 2.56 -33.30 14.70
CA LEU A 34 2.56 -32.66 13.38
C LEU A 34 3.06 -31.21 13.45
N ASN A 35 2.58 -30.42 14.43
CA ASN A 35 3.06 -29.05 14.67
C ASN A 35 4.55 -29.00 15.05
N ARG A 36 5.09 -30.00 15.77
CA ARG A 36 6.54 -30.08 16.05
C ARG A 36 7.34 -30.39 14.79
N TYR A 37 6.91 -31.35 13.98
CA TYR A 37 7.54 -31.70 12.71
C TYR A 37 7.59 -30.49 11.75
N LEU A 38 6.45 -29.83 11.55
CA LEU A 38 6.35 -28.68 10.64
C LEU A 38 7.21 -27.50 11.09
N CYS A 39 7.11 -27.09 12.36
CA CYS A 39 7.82 -25.91 12.85
C CYS A 39 9.32 -26.13 13.13
N ASN A 40 9.74 -27.36 13.46
CA ASN A 40 11.14 -27.61 13.82
C ASN A 40 11.99 -28.13 12.65
N ALA A 41 11.37 -28.73 11.62
CA ALA A 41 12.08 -29.30 10.47
C ALA A 41 11.64 -28.67 9.14
N VAL A 42 10.36 -28.74 8.79
CA VAL A 42 9.89 -28.35 7.44
C VAL A 42 10.01 -26.84 7.20
N LEU A 43 9.40 -26.01 8.05
CA LEU A 43 9.43 -24.56 7.87
C LEU A 43 10.85 -23.97 7.95
N PRO A 44 11.74 -24.36 8.88
CA PRO A 44 13.15 -23.94 8.87
C PRO A 44 13.90 -24.35 7.61
N LEU A 45 13.67 -25.58 7.10
CA LEU A 45 14.28 -26.04 5.84
C LEU A 45 13.83 -25.17 4.66
N LEU A 46 12.51 -24.93 4.52
CA LEU A 46 11.97 -24.10 3.43
C LEU A 46 12.40 -22.62 3.58
N THR A 47 12.60 -22.13 4.81
CA THR A 47 13.11 -20.78 5.09
C THR A 47 14.56 -20.61 4.64
N ASN A 48 15.44 -21.55 5.00
CA ASN A 48 16.85 -21.53 4.62
C ASN A 48 17.06 -21.67 3.09
N HIS A 49 16.07 -22.23 2.39
CA HIS A 49 16.08 -22.46 0.96
C HIS A 49 15.07 -21.59 0.20
N SER A 50 14.68 -20.42 0.75
CA SER A 50 13.65 -19.55 0.17
C SER A 50 13.93 -19.14 -1.27
N HIS A 51 15.19 -18.90 -1.61
CA HIS A 51 15.64 -18.46 -2.94
C HIS A 51 15.18 -19.36 -4.11
N PHE A 52 14.82 -20.63 -3.87
CA PHE A 52 14.21 -21.48 -4.91
C PHE A 52 12.75 -21.12 -5.25
N PHE A 53 12.11 -20.23 -4.49
CA PHE A 53 10.79 -19.66 -4.80
C PHE A 53 10.87 -18.40 -5.67
N ALA A 54 12.06 -17.84 -5.88
CA ALA A 54 12.27 -16.77 -6.86
C ALA A 54 12.00 -17.28 -8.29
N ASP A 55 11.49 -16.41 -9.15
CA ASP A 55 11.20 -16.65 -10.58
C ASP A 55 10.30 -17.89 -10.86
N ALA A 56 9.58 -18.37 -9.85
CA ALA A 56 8.77 -19.60 -9.89
C ALA A 56 7.30 -19.35 -10.29
N GLU A 57 7.03 -18.38 -11.17
CA GLU A 57 5.68 -17.94 -11.55
C GLU A 57 4.83 -19.07 -12.17
N HIS A 58 5.46 -20.01 -12.87
CA HIS A 58 4.80 -21.21 -13.40
C HIS A 58 4.22 -22.14 -12.30
N HIS A 59 4.61 -21.94 -11.04
CA HIS A 59 4.07 -22.63 -9.86
C HIS A 59 3.20 -21.71 -8.98
N ALA A 60 2.72 -20.57 -9.50
CA ALA A 60 1.99 -19.56 -8.73
C ALA A 60 0.82 -20.13 -7.89
N ALA A 61 0.01 -21.05 -8.42
CA ALA A 61 -1.10 -21.65 -7.67
C ALA A 61 -0.64 -22.50 -6.47
N LEU A 62 0.50 -23.20 -6.58
CA LEU A 62 1.09 -24.00 -5.50
C LEU A 62 1.70 -23.07 -4.42
N LEU A 63 2.33 -21.99 -4.85
CA LEU A 63 2.90 -20.97 -3.98
C LEU A 63 1.81 -20.19 -3.22
N ASP A 64 0.73 -19.80 -3.90
CA ASP A 64 -0.48 -19.15 -3.32
C ASP A 64 -1.13 -20.05 -2.26
N ALA A 65 -1.36 -21.32 -2.59
CA ALA A 65 -1.86 -22.33 -1.67
C ALA A 65 -0.95 -22.52 -0.44
N THR A 66 0.37 -22.56 -0.64
CA THR A 66 1.37 -22.69 0.43
C THR A 66 1.36 -21.46 1.35
N LEU A 67 1.47 -20.27 0.75
CA LEU A 67 1.46 -18.99 1.47
C LEU A 67 0.21 -18.84 2.33
N HIS A 68 -0.97 -19.10 1.77
CA HIS A 68 -2.23 -19.00 2.50
C HIS A 68 -2.41 -20.08 3.57
N THR A 69 -1.93 -21.30 3.34
CA THR A 69 -1.99 -22.37 4.35
C THR A 69 -1.10 -22.04 5.55
N VAL A 70 0.14 -21.57 5.32
CA VAL A 70 1.03 -21.17 6.42
C VAL A 70 0.58 -19.86 7.09
N TYR A 71 -0.04 -18.94 6.34
CA TYR A 71 -0.65 -17.75 6.93
C TYR A 71 -1.82 -18.11 7.87
N ARG A 72 -2.66 -19.09 7.49
CA ARG A 72 -3.68 -19.65 8.39
C ARG A 72 -3.05 -20.37 9.59
N MET A 73 -1.92 -21.05 9.38
CA MET A 73 -1.16 -21.72 10.44
C MET A 73 -0.69 -20.76 11.55
N ASN A 74 -0.41 -19.49 11.23
CA ASN A 74 -0.08 -18.44 12.22
C ASN A 74 -1.19 -18.20 13.28
N ARG A 75 -2.44 -18.62 12.99
CA ARG A 75 -3.60 -18.40 13.86
C ARG A 75 -4.01 -19.62 14.69
N LEU A 76 -3.31 -20.76 14.56
CA LEU A 76 -3.65 -21.98 15.30
C LEU A 76 -3.36 -21.83 16.80
N LYS A 77 -4.34 -22.19 17.63
CA LYS A 77 -4.24 -22.01 19.09
C LYS A 77 -3.27 -23.00 19.74
N SER A 78 -3.04 -24.13 19.07
CA SER A 78 -2.11 -25.18 19.49
C SER A 78 -0.61 -24.83 19.35
N LEU A 79 -0.23 -23.70 18.75
CA LEU A 79 1.19 -23.34 18.55
C LEU A 79 1.79 -22.57 19.72
N THR A 80 2.96 -23.01 20.17
CA THR A 80 3.82 -22.26 21.10
C THR A 80 4.40 -20.99 20.43
N LYS A 81 5.02 -20.10 21.23
CA LYS A 81 5.64 -18.87 20.72
C LYS A 81 6.75 -19.17 19.69
N ASN A 82 7.71 -20.02 20.05
CA ASN A 82 8.83 -20.39 19.16
C ASN A 82 8.35 -21.02 17.83
N GLN A 83 7.25 -21.77 17.86
CA GLN A 83 6.64 -22.33 16.66
C GLN A 83 5.99 -21.26 15.77
N ARG A 84 5.33 -20.25 16.37
CA ARG A 84 4.84 -19.06 15.66
C ARG A 84 5.96 -18.20 15.11
N ASP A 85 7.11 -18.12 15.78
CA ASP A 85 8.30 -17.44 15.25
C ASP A 85 8.81 -18.14 13.98
N ALA A 86 8.91 -19.48 13.96
CA ALA A 86 9.26 -20.26 12.76
C ALA A 86 8.26 -20.09 11.60
N VAL A 87 6.96 -20.01 11.90
CA VAL A 87 5.91 -19.67 10.92
C VAL A 87 6.10 -18.24 10.40
N SER A 88 6.36 -17.26 11.27
CA SER A 88 6.59 -15.87 10.86
C SER A 88 7.83 -15.72 10.00
N ASP A 89 8.93 -16.41 10.31
CA ASP A 89 10.18 -16.30 9.57
C ASP A 89 10.07 -16.95 8.20
N PHE A 90 9.37 -18.09 8.07
CA PHE A 90 9.03 -18.64 6.76
C PHE A 90 8.15 -17.71 5.92
N LEU A 91 7.09 -17.14 6.52
CA LEU A 91 6.20 -16.20 5.80
C LEU A 91 6.94 -14.95 5.30
N VAL A 92 7.89 -14.44 6.09
CA VAL A 92 8.78 -13.34 5.68
C VAL A 92 9.73 -13.79 4.56
N ALA A 93 10.29 -14.99 4.66
CA ALA A 93 11.21 -15.51 3.65
C ALA A 93 10.51 -15.74 2.31
N ILE A 94 9.36 -16.43 2.25
CA ILE A 94 8.64 -16.67 0.99
C ILE A 94 8.12 -15.37 0.37
N THR A 95 7.52 -14.45 1.14
CA THR A 95 6.99 -13.18 0.60
C THR A 95 8.07 -12.20 0.11
N ARG A 96 9.33 -12.41 0.51
CA ARG A 96 10.50 -11.70 -0.04
C ARG A 96 10.86 -12.17 -1.46
N GLU A 97 10.57 -13.41 -1.81
CA GLU A 97 10.90 -13.99 -3.14
C GLU A 97 9.72 -13.88 -4.12
N LEU A 98 8.47 -13.89 -3.63
CA LEU A 98 7.28 -13.81 -4.48
C LEU A 98 7.15 -12.46 -5.22
N PRO A 99 6.74 -12.45 -6.51
CA PRO A 99 6.36 -11.23 -7.24
C PRO A 99 5.23 -10.46 -6.55
N PRO A 100 5.19 -9.11 -6.67
CA PRO A 100 4.21 -8.30 -5.94
C PRO A 100 2.74 -8.67 -6.20
N GLY A 101 2.37 -8.91 -7.47
CA GLY A 101 0.98 -9.23 -7.85
C GLY A 101 0.42 -10.51 -7.21
N MET A 102 1.26 -11.43 -6.75
CA MET A 102 0.82 -12.60 -5.98
C MET A 102 0.34 -12.26 -4.56
N MET A 103 0.68 -11.08 -4.04
CA MET A 103 0.28 -10.65 -2.71
C MET A 103 -1.18 -10.19 -2.62
N VAL A 104 -1.88 -9.97 -3.74
CA VAL A 104 -3.26 -9.46 -3.78
C VAL A 104 -4.21 -10.22 -2.85
N LYS A 105 -4.27 -11.56 -2.96
CA LYS A 105 -5.15 -12.36 -2.10
C LYS A 105 -4.75 -12.32 -0.62
N LEU A 106 -3.45 -12.21 -0.32
CA LEU A 106 -2.96 -12.07 1.05
C LEU A 106 -3.30 -10.70 1.62
N LEU A 107 -3.15 -9.62 0.84
CA LEU A 107 -3.53 -8.26 1.22
C LEU A 107 -5.01 -8.21 1.62
N ARG A 108 -5.93 -8.85 0.88
CA ARG A 108 -7.35 -8.95 1.26
C ARG A 108 -7.54 -9.50 2.69
N LYS A 109 -6.92 -10.64 2.99
CA LYS A 109 -7.00 -11.30 4.31
C LYS A 109 -6.35 -10.47 5.40
N VAL A 110 -5.18 -9.88 5.13
CA VAL A 110 -4.48 -9.01 6.09
C VAL A 110 -5.29 -7.76 6.43
N ILE A 111 -5.98 -7.13 5.47
CA ILE A 111 -6.87 -5.99 5.75
C ILE A 111 -7.99 -6.41 6.71
N ILE A 112 -8.57 -7.60 6.54
CA ILE A 112 -9.64 -8.14 7.40
C ILE A 112 -9.09 -8.46 8.80
N ASP A 113 -8.00 -9.22 8.90
CA ASP A 113 -7.32 -9.55 10.18
C ASP A 113 -6.93 -8.29 10.96
N ILE A 114 -6.55 -7.21 10.26
CA ILE A 114 -6.25 -5.90 10.87
C ILE A 114 -7.53 -5.17 11.29
N GLN A 115 -8.59 -5.16 10.49
CA GLN A 115 -9.87 -4.52 10.88
C GLN A 115 -10.52 -5.21 12.08
N GLU A 116 -10.41 -6.55 12.17
CA GLU A 116 -10.91 -7.35 13.28
C GLU A 116 -9.91 -7.41 14.46
N MET A 117 -8.67 -6.96 14.26
CA MET A 117 -7.61 -6.87 15.27
C MET A 117 -7.36 -8.20 16.01
N THR A 118 -7.14 -9.28 15.26
CA THR A 118 -6.89 -10.62 15.83
C THR A 118 -5.61 -10.69 16.68
N GLU A 119 -5.54 -11.60 17.65
CA GLU A 119 -4.42 -11.72 18.62
C GLU A 119 -3.04 -11.91 17.96
N ASN A 120 -2.98 -12.34 16.69
CA ASN A 120 -1.74 -12.63 15.97
C ASN A 120 -1.37 -11.57 14.90
N VAL A 121 -1.96 -10.37 14.95
CA VAL A 121 -1.80 -9.30 13.95
C VAL A 121 -0.36 -8.80 13.72
N LEU A 122 0.56 -9.05 14.66
CA LEU A 122 1.96 -8.61 14.58
C LEU A 122 2.73 -9.25 13.40
N VAL A 123 2.43 -10.51 13.06
CA VAL A 123 3.07 -11.22 11.94
C VAL A 123 2.59 -10.67 10.58
N PRO A 124 1.27 -10.50 10.32
CA PRO A 124 0.77 -9.73 9.19
C PRO A 124 1.46 -8.37 9.02
N LEU A 125 1.54 -7.55 10.09
CA LEU A 125 2.18 -6.24 10.02
C LEU A 125 3.67 -6.33 9.62
N ARG A 126 4.42 -7.31 10.14
CA ARG A 126 5.82 -7.57 9.76
C ARG A 126 5.95 -7.92 8.27
N ILE A 127 5.12 -8.84 7.77
CA ILE A 127 5.12 -9.27 6.36
C ILE A 127 4.84 -8.08 5.43
N ILE A 128 3.79 -7.32 5.73
CA ILE A 128 3.41 -6.15 4.92
C ILE A 128 4.48 -5.06 4.94
N THR A 129 5.08 -4.77 6.11
CA THR A 129 6.18 -3.79 6.20
C THR A 129 7.30 -4.13 5.20
N LEU A 130 7.82 -5.36 5.28
CA LEU A 130 8.93 -5.80 4.44
C LEU A 130 8.56 -5.87 2.96
N HIS A 131 7.30 -6.20 2.64
CA HIS A 131 6.80 -6.17 1.28
C HIS A 131 6.81 -4.75 0.68
N TYR A 132 6.25 -3.75 1.37
CA TYR A 132 6.23 -2.37 0.86
C TYR A 132 7.61 -1.70 0.88
N GLU A 133 8.49 -2.04 1.82
CA GLU A 133 9.90 -1.61 1.82
C GLU A 133 10.67 -2.18 0.61
N ARG A 134 10.50 -3.48 0.30
CA ARG A 134 11.07 -4.12 -0.91
C ARG A 134 10.49 -3.52 -2.20
N CYS A 135 9.18 -3.28 -2.22
CA CYS A 135 8.42 -2.96 -3.43
C CYS A 135 8.06 -1.47 -3.58
N THR A 136 8.68 -0.55 -2.81
CA THR A 136 8.30 0.87 -2.80
C THR A 136 8.22 1.48 -4.21
N LYS A 137 9.21 1.21 -5.06
CA LYS A 137 9.23 1.69 -6.44
C LYS A 137 8.11 1.10 -7.31
N TYR A 138 7.75 -0.16 -7.12
CA TYR A 138 6.71 -0.85 -7.91
C TYR A 138 5.32 -0.22 -7.74
N TYR A 139 4.98 0.18 -6.50
CA TYR A 139 3.70 0.83 -6.19
C TYR A 139 3.64 2.31 -6.60
N GLY A 140 4.80 2.99 -6.69
CA GLY A 140 4.93 4.37 -7.15
C GLY A 140 5.28 4.49 -8.64
N SER A 141 6.58 4.52 -8.95
CA SER A 141 7.14 4.85 -10.27
C SER A 141 7.35 3.66 -11.23
N GLY A 142 7.13 2.43 -10.76
CA GLY A 142 7.51 1.19 -11.44
C GLY A 142 8.93 0.69 -11.11
N ASN A 143 9.16 -0.60 -11.35
CA ASN A 143 10.47 -1.27 -11.27
C ASN A 143 10.55 -2.47 -12.26
N SER A 144 11.46 -3.42 -12.03
CA SER A 144 11.64 -4.63 -12.84
C SER A 144 10.41 -5.53 -12.95
N TYR A 145 9.47 -5.47 -12.00
CA TYR A 145 8.19 -6.19 -12.06
C TYR A 145 7.09 -5.40 -12.78
N GLY A 146 7.41 -4.26 -13.38
CA GLY A 146 6.44 -3.33 -13.96
C GLY A 146 5.91 -2.33 -12.93
N VAL A 147 4.60 -2.06 -12.96
CA VAL A 147 3.89 -1.10 -12.10
C VAL A 147 2.71 -1.82 -11.43
N ALA A 148 2.41 -1.47 -10.17
CA ALA A 148 1.25 -2.00 -9.45
C ALA A 148 -0.08 -1.78 -10.20
N SER A 149 -0.89 -2.82 -10.24
CA SER A 149 -2.24 -2.82 -10.80
C SER A 149 -3.21 -1.94 -10.00
N GLU A 150 -4.38 -1.65 -10.57
CA GLU A 150 -5.43 -0.87 -9.89
C GLU A 150 -5.92 -1.56 -8.61
N THR A 151 -6.14 -2.88 -8.65
CA THR A 151 -6.49 -3.70 -7.48
C THR A 151 -5.43 -3.58 -6.39
N GLU A 152 -4.15 -3.69 -6.73
CA GLU A 152 -3.06 -3.54 -5.77
C GLU A 152 -3.05 -2.15 -5.14
N LYS A 153 -3.15 -1.07 -5.93
CA LYS A 153 -3.18 0.31 -5.42
C LYS A 153 -4.38 0.57 -4.50
N ARG A 154 -5.56 0.06 -4.87
CA ARG A 154 -6.77 0.14 -4.01
C ARG A 154 -6.57 -0.59 -2.70
N LEU A 155 -6.07 -1.83 -2.73
CA LEU A 155 -5.79 -2.61 -1.52
C LEU A 155 -4.73 -1.94 -0.64
N SER A 156 -3.69 -1.32 -1.21
CA SER A 156 -2.72 -0.51 -0.46
C SER A 156 -3.40 0.62 0.32
N MET A 157 -4.29 1.38 -0.34
CA MET A 157 -4.98 2.51 0.28
C MET A 157 -5.99 2.06 1.35
N LEU A 158 -6.74 0.98 1.10
CA LEU A 158 -7.64 0.39 2.09
C LEU A 158 -6.87 -0.13 3.33
N LEU A 159 -5.73 -0.78 3.11
CA LEU A 159 -4.85 -1.28 4.18
C LEU A 159 -4.24 -0.14 5.00
N PHE A 160 -3.82 0.95 4.36
CA PHE A 160 -3.33 2.14 5.04
C PHE A 160 -4.37 2.68 6.04
N TYR A 161 -5.61 2.92 5.59
CA TYR A 161 -6.65 3.45 6.47
C TYR A 161 -7.13 2.43 7.50
N ALA A 162 -7.17 1.14 7.16
CA ALA A 162 -7.45 0.07 8.13
C ALA A 162 -6.46 0.07 9.30
N ILE A 163 -5.15 0.22 9.03
CA ILE A 163 -4.13 0.35 10.09
C ILE A 163 -4.29 1.68 10.84
N PHE A 164 -4.40 2.79 10.11
CA PHE A 164 -4.43 4.14 10.69
C PHE A 164 -5.60 4.35 11.67
N ASP A 165 -6.81 3.97 11.27
CA ASP A 165 -8.02 4.17 12.07
C ASP A 165 -8.13 3.14 13.21
N SER A 166 -7.58 1.93 13.03
CA SER A 166 -7.44 0.95 14.12
C SER A 166 -6.48 1.42 15.21
N LEU A 167 -5.37 2.06 14.85
CA LEU A 167 -4.44 2.66 15.81
C LEU A 167 -5.05 3.91 16.50
N GLY A 168 -5.80 4.74 15.77
CA GLY A 168 -6.44 5.95 16.32
C GLY A 168 -7.55 5.66 17.34
N SER A 169 -8.28 4.55 17.16
CA SER A 169 -9.34 4.12 18.09
C SER A 169 -8.80 3.44 19.36
N LYS A 170 -7.62 2.81 19.30
CA LYS A 170 -7.07 1.98 20.39
C LYS A 170 -6.21 2.72 21.41
N PRO A 171 -6.11 2.22 22.66
CA PRO A 171 -5.10 2.70 23.61
C PRO A 171 -3.69 2.38 23.09
N TYR A 172 -2.71 3.20 23.47
CA TYR A 172 -1.31 3.00 23.09
C TYR A 172 -0.75 1.71 23.70
N ASP A 173 -0.40 0.76 22.83
CA ASP A 173 0.36 -0.45 23.14
C ASP A 173 1.74 -0.39 22.46
N PRO A 174 2.87 -0.44 23.20
CA PRO A 174 4.20 -0.37 22.61
C PRO A 174 4.50 -1.44 21.56
N GLU A 175 3.98 -2.67 21.71
CA GLU A 175 4.29 -3.77 20.80
C GLU A 175 3.54 -3.63 19.47
N LEU A 176 2.20 -3.46 19.52
CA LEU A 176 1.38 -3.21 18.34
C LEU A 176 1.83 -1.95 17.59
N PHE A 177 2.00 -0.81 18.30
CA PHE A 177 2.38 0.44 17.65
C PHE A 177 3.81 0.36 17.07
N GLY A 178 4.72 -0.35 17.74
CA GLY A 178 6.09 -0.58 17.27
C GLY A 178 6.18 -1.42 15.98
N LYS A 179 5.18 -2.27 15.69
CA LYS A 179 5.07 -3.02 14.42
C LYS A 179 4.19 -2.32 13.38
N ALA A 180 3.12 -1.66 13.81
CA ALA A 180 2.15 -1.03 12.92
C ALA A 180 2.65 0.30 12.32
N LEU A 181 3.46 1.08 13.05
CA LEU A 181 4.00 2.34 12.52
C LEU A 181 4.93 2.12 11.31
N PRO A 182 5.95 1.23 11.35
CA PRO A 182 6.77 0.93 10.17
C PRO A 182 5.92 0.51 8.96
N CYS A 183 4.95 -0.38 9.18
CA CYS A 183 4.00 -0.85 8.17
C CYS A 183 3.25 0.32 7.50
N LEU A 184 2.64 1.17 8.31
CA LEU A 184 1.90 2.36 7.89
C LEU A 184 2.79 3.34 7.12
N THR A 185 4.03 3.58 7.57
CA THR A 185 4.97 4.46 6.87
C THR A 185 5.48 3.88 5.56
N ALA A 186 5.69 2.57 5.48
CA ALA A 186 6.11 1.89 4.24
C ALA A 186 5.01 1.99 3.18
N ILE A 187 3.75 1.69 3.55
CA ILE A 187 2.60 1.84 2.66
C ILE A 187 2.43 3.30 2.21
N GLY A 188 2.43 4.25 3.15
CA GLY A 188 2.26 5.67 2.85
C GLY A 188 3.37 6.28 1.99
N SER A 189 4.58 5.71 2.04
CA SER A 189 5.71 6.12 1.19
C SER A 189 5.67 5.48 -0.21
N ALA A 190 4.95 4.36 -0.38
CA ALA A 190 4.89 3.58 -1.61
C ALA A 190 3.67 3.93 -2.49
N ILE A 191 2.53 4.31 -1.90
CA ILE A 191 1.34 4.74 -2.65
C ILE A 191 1.59 6.11 -3.31
N SER A 192 1.18 6.26 -4.57
CA SER A 192 1.22 7.56 -5.27
C SER A 192 0.28 8.57 -4.60
N PRO A 193 0.73 9.79 -4.25
CA PRO A 193 -0.08 10.82 -3.60
C PRO A 193 -1.40 11.17 -4.32
N ASP A 194 -1.41 11.12 -5.66
CA ASP A 194 -2.58 11.41 -6.50
C ASP A 194 -3.51 10.21 -6.76
N TYR A 195 -3.17 9.02 -6.26
CA TYR A 195 -4.04 7.85 -6.41
C TYR A 195 -5.41 8.14 -5.80
N SER A 196 -6.48 7.90 -6.55
CA SER A 196 -7.85 8.24 -6.17
C SER A 196 -8.68 6.96 -6.08
N LEU A 197 -9.44 6.78 -5.00
CA LEU A 197 -10.28 5.60 -4.84
C LEU A 197 -11.34 5.54 -5.95
N THR A 198 -11.26 4.48 -6.76
CA THR A 198 -12.28 4.10 -7.73
C THR A 198 -13.34 3.24 -7.03
N SER A 199 -14.62 3.54 -7.26
CA SER A 199 -15.72 2.65 -6.86
C SER A 199 -15.70 1.39 -7.73
N GLY A 200 -15.83 0.20 -7.14
CA GLY A 200 -15.69 -1.07 -7.88
C GLY A 200 -15.80 -2.32 -7.01
N GLY A 201 -15.91 -3.48 -7.64
CA GLY A 201 -16.36 -4.76 -7.04
C GLY A 201 -15.45 -5.43 -5.99
N GLU A 202 -14.34 -4.81 -5.60
CA GLU A 202 -13.46 -5.29 -4.53
C GLU A 202 -14.19 -5.47 -3.19
N ASP A 203 -15.24 -4.67 -2.93
CA ASP A 203 -16.08 -4.77 -1.73
C ASP A 203 -16.73 -6.16 -1.62
N ALA A 204 -17.14 -6.77 -2.74
CA ALA A 204 -17.72 -8.12 -2.76
C ALA A 204 -16.66 -9.20 -2.47
N GLU A 205 -15.44 -9.07 -3.01
CA GLU A 205 -14.34 -10.01 -2.70
C GLU A 205 -13.88 -9.89 -1.23
N MET A 206 -13.89 -8.68 -0.66
CA MET A 206 -13.66 -8.48 0.77
C MET A 206 -14.78 -9.07 1.64
N VAL A 207 -16.04 -8.99 1.21
CA VAL A 207 -17.17 -9.67 1.89
C VAL A 207 -17.02 -11.19 1.81
N LYS A 208 -16.67 -11.77 0.65
CA LYS A 208 -16.38 -13.22 0.54
C LYS A 208 -15.27 -13.63 1.51
N ALA A 209 -14.14 -12.91 1.49
CA ALA A 209 -13.00 -13.22 2.36
C ALA A 209 -13.35 -13.14 3.86
N ARG A 210 -14.21 -12.20 4.29
CA ARG A 210 -14.74 -12.16 5.68
C ARG A 210 -15.65 -13.35 6.01
N GLN A 211 -16.40 -13.87 5.05
CA GLN A 211 -17.28 -15.02 5.26
C GLN A 211 -16.53 -16.37 5.32
N ASP A 212 -15.27 -16.40 4.90
CA ASP A 212 -14.37 -17.56 4.95
C ASP A 212 -13.51 -17.61 6.22
N GLU A 213 -13.71 -16.66 7.14
CA GLU A 213 -13.02 -16.58 8.43
C GLU A 213 -13.43 -17.69 9.42
N GLY A 214 -12.44 -18.27 10.10
CA GLY A 214 -12.62 -19.32 11.11
C GLY A 214 -12.41 -20.76 10.63
N LEU A 215 -13.18 -21.71 11.18
CA LEU A 215 -13.22 -23.10 10.72
C LEU A 215 -13.96 -23.15 9.38
N TRP A 216 -13.33 -23.75 8.36
CA TRP A 216 -13.94 -23.78 7.02
C TRP A 216 -15.15 -24.70 6.99
N VAL A 217 -16.29 -24.15 6.55
CA VAL A 217 -17.52 -24.90 6.28
C VAL A 217 -17.86 -24.68 4.80
N PRO A 218 -17.94 -25.72 3.97
CA PRO A 218 -18.29 -25.58 2.56
C PRO A 218 -19.73 -25.11 2.40
N LYS A 219 -19.92 -24.00 1.68
CA LYS A 219 -21.20 -23.36 1.39
C LYS A 219 -21.53 -23.49 -0.11
N PRO A 220 -21.98 -24.66 -0.59
CA PRO A 220 -22.54 -24.76 -1.94
C PRO A 220 -23.79 -23.89 -2.04
N VAL A 221 -24.01 -23.27 -3.21
CA VAL A 221 -25.23 -22.46 -3.45
C VAL A 221 -26.47 -23.34 -3.39
N ASP A 222 -27.56 -22.84 -2.83
CA ASP A 222 -28.83 -23.56 -2.85
C ASP A 222 -29.49 -23.42 -4.24
N VAL A 223 -29.67 -24.55 -4.90
CA VAL A 223 -30.27 -24.64 -6.24
C VAL A 223 -31.71 -25.17 -6.21
N ALA A 224 -32.26 -25.50 -5.04
CA ALA A 224 -33.56 -26.17 -4.92
C ALA A 224 -34.72 -25.33 -5.46
N GLY A 225 -34.62 -24.00 -5.39
CA GLY A 225 -35.61 -23.06 -5.94
C GLY A 225 -35.47 -22.73 -7.44
N PHE A 226 -34.48 -23.31 -8.14
CA PHE A 226 -34.18 -22.95 -9.53
C PHE A 226 -34.57 -24.07 -10.50
N GLU A 227 -35.71 -23.93 -11.15
CA GLU A 227 -36.15 -24.86 -12.20
C GLU A 227 -35.46 -24.57 -13.54
N LEU A 228 -35.10 -25.64 -14.25
CA LEU A 228 -34.53 -25.52 -15.59
C LEU A 228 -35.64 -25.46 -16.63
N ARG A 229 -35.57 -24.48 -17.53
CA ARG A 229 -36.45 -24.41 -18.70
C ARG A 229 -36.38 -25.73 -19.53
N PRO A 230 -37.41 -26.09 -20.33
CA PRO A 230 -37.44 -27.34 -21.08
C PRO A 230 -36.29 -27.52 -22.08
N ASP A 231 -35.83 -26.44 -22.70
CA ASP A 231 -34.65 -26.39 -23.58
C ASP A 231 -33.37 -26.79 -22.83
N LEU A 232 -33.12 -26.17 -21.68
CA LEU A 232 -31.97 -26.48 -20.84
C LEU A 232 -32.05 -27.90 -20.26
N THR A 233 -33.23 -28.35 -19.84
CA THR A 233 -33.46 -29.74 -19.39
C THR A 233 -33.18 -30.76 -20.49
N THR A 234 -33.54 -30.46 -21.73
CA THR A 234 -33.19 -31.29 -22.89
C THR A 234 -31.69 -31.30 -23.13
N MET A 235 -31.05 -30.13 -22.97
CA MET A 235 -29.61 -29.96 -23.15
C MET A 235 -28.77 -30.70 -22.10
N THR A 236 -29.16 -30.72 -20.82
CA THR A 236 -28.49 -31.55 -19.80
C THR A 236 -28.63 -33.05 -20.09
N GLY A 237 -29.74 -33.46 -20.72
CA GLY A 237 -29.93 -34.81 -21.25
C GLY A 237 -28.94 -35.16 -22.37
N ARG A 238 -28.79 -34.28 -23.38
CA ARG A 238 -27.83 -34.45 -24.48
C ARG A 238 -26.39 -34.43 -23.98
N PHE A 239 -26.05 -33.55 -23.04
CA PHE A 239 -24.73 -33.52 -22.42
C PHE A 239 -24.41 -34.83 -21.66
N ALA A 240 -25.38 -35.39 -20.95
CA ALA A 240 -25.21 -36.65 -20.22
C ALA A 240 -24.89 -37.83 -21.16
N GLU A 241 -25.53 -37.89 -22.32
CA GLU A 241 -25.25 -38.86 -23.38
C GLU A 241 -23.86 -38.61 -24.01
N HIS A 242 -23.60 -37.37 -24.45
CA HIS A 242 -22.30 -36.96 -24.99
C HIS A 242 -21.13 -37.29 -24.04
N PHE A 243 -21.27 -37.01 -22.75
CA PHE A 243 -20.22 -37.25 -21.76
C PHE A 243 -20.00 -38.75 -21.47
N HIS A 244 -21.06 -39.57 -21.59
CA HIS A 244 -20.95 -41.03 -21.56
C HIS A 244 -20.25 -41.57 -22.81
N ASP A 245 -20.58 -41.05 -23.98
CA ASP A 245 -19.94 -41.43 -25.26
C ASP A 245 -18.46 -41.01 -25.31
N SER A 246 -18.13 -39.82 -24.79
CA SER A 246 -16.75 -39.35 -24.53
C SER A 246 -15.98 -40.24 -23.55
N TRP A 247 -16.64 -40.94 -22.64
CA TRP A 247 -16.01 -41.96 -21.80
C TRP A 247 -15.87 -43.30 -22.53
N ALA A 248 -16.87 -43.68 -23.32
CA ALA A 248 -16.91 -44.94 -24.04
C ALA A 248 -15.93 -45.01 -25.22
N SER A 249 -15.80 -43.95 -26.04
CA SER A 249 -14.82 -43.87 -27.13
C SER A 249 -13.39 -44.13 -26.63
N ARG A 250 -12.95 -43.36 -25.62
CA ARG A 250 -11.63 -43.50 -24.97
C ARG A 250 -11.39 -44.85 -24.29
N LYS A 251 -12.44 -45.67 -24.12
CA LYS A 251 -12.36 -47.04 -23.63
C LYS A 251 -12.25 -48.03 -24.79
N LEU A 252 -13.08 -47.90 -25.82
CA LEU A 252 -13.02 -48.69 -27.06
C LEU A 252 -11.66 -48.52 -27.78
N GLU A 253 -11.16 -47.29 -27.88
CA GLU A 253 -9.81 -46.97 -28.38
C GLU A 253 -8.69 -47.70 -27.62
N LYS A 254 -8.93 -48.03 -26.35
CA LYS A 254 -7.99 -48.77 -25.49
C LYS A 254 -8.29 -50.27 -25.44
N GLY A 255 -9.03 -50.79 -26.43
CA GLY A 255 -9.38 -52.19 -26.58
C GLY A 255 -10.40 -52.72 -25.56
N TRP A 256 -11.12 -51.84 -24.84
CA TRP A 256 -12.19 -52.30 -23.94
C TRP A 256 -13.45 -52.65 -24.72
N THR A 257 -14.15 -53.71 -24.29
CA THR A 257 -15.36 -54.21 -24.94
C THR A 257 -16.53 -54.33 -23.96
N PHE A 258 -17.74 -54.53 -24.48
CA PHE A 258 -18.89 -54.84 -23.62
C PHE A 258 -18.72 -56.20 -22.92
N GLY A 259 -19.20 -56.29 -21.68
CA GLY A 259 -19.42 -57.55 -20.98
C GLY A 259 -20.16 -57.31 -19.67
N ASP A 260 -21.00 -58.25 -19.24
CA ASP A 260 -21.92 -58.07 -18.11
C ASP A 260 -21.24 -57.79 -16.77
N PHE A 261 -19.96 -58.15 -16.66
CA PHE A 261 -19.11 -57.89 -15.50
C PHE A 261 -17.86 -57.11 -15.90
N TYR A 262 -17.42 -56.24 -14.99
CA TYR A 262 -16.16 -55.53 -15.14
C TYR A 262 -14.98 -56.50 -14.98
N SER A 263 -14.09 -56.55 -15.98
CA SER A 263 -12.83 -57.29 -15.89
C SER A 263 -11.70 -56.44 -16.44
N ARG A 264 -10.65 -56.25 -15.64
CA ARG A 264 -9.42 -55.57 -16.09
C ARG A 264 -8.55 -56.47 -16.98
N GLU A 265 -8.60 -57.78 -16.77
CA GLU A 265 -7.85 -58.77 -17.55
C GLU A 265 -8.46 -58.97 -18.95
N LYS A 266 -9.79 -59.11 -19.01
CA LYS A 266 -10.53 -59.26 -20.29
C LYS A 266 -10.90 -57.92 -20.95
N LEU A 267 -10.54 -56.80 -20.31
CA LEU A 267 -10.91 -55.44 -20.71
C LEU A 267 -12.42 -55.22 -20.93
N THR A 268 -13.29 -55.90 -20.15
CA THR A 268 -14.75 -55.78 -20.29
C THR A 268 -15.35 -54.75 -19.33
N HIS A 269 -16.40 -54.04 -19.77
CA HIS A 269 -17.16 -53.13 -18.91
C HIS A 269 -18.67 -53.13 -19.20
N PRO A 270 -19.55 -53.31 -18.19
CA PRO A 270 -21.02 -53.43 -18.38
C PRO A 270 -21.76 -52.16 -18.80
N ARG A 271 -21.00 -51.09 -19.05
CA ARG A 271 -21.50 -49.77 -19.44
C ARG A 271 -21.07 -49.35 -20.84
N LEU A 272 -20.28 -50.17 -21.55
CA LEU A 272 -19.96 -49.96 -22.96
C LEU A 272 -21.14 -50.40 -23.83
N LYS A 273 -22.21 -49.60 -23.77
CA LYS A 273 -23.48 -49.76 -24.48
C LYS A 273 -24.14 -48.38 -24.61
N PRO A 274 -25.13 -48.21 -25.51
CA PRO A 274 -25.82 -46.93 -25.72
C PRO A 274 -26.38 -46.34 -24.42
N PHE A 275 -26.35 -45.01 -24.29
CA PHE A 275 -26.80 -44.31 -23.08
C PHE A 275 -28.25 -44.64 -22.70
N THR A 276 -29.11 -44.86 -23.70
CA THR A 276 -30.49 -45.31 -23.54
C THR A 276 -30.63 -46.67 -22.83
N MET A 277 -29.65 -47.57 -22.98
CA MET A 277 -29.61 -48.92 -22.37
C MET A 277 -28.97 -48.96 -20.97
N LEU A 278 -28.51 -47.83 -20.43
CA LEU A 278 -28.09 -47.72 -19.02
C LEU A 278 -29.30 -47.86 -18.08
N LYS A 279 -29.05 -48.17 -16.81
CA LYS A 279 -30.10 -48.16 -15.78
C LYS A 279 -30.47 -46.72 -15.44
N ASP A 280 -31.70 -46.47 -15.01
CA ASP A 280 -32.17 -45.08 -14.86
C ASP A 280 -31.45 -44.32 -13.75
N TYR A 281 -31.03 -44.97 -12.67
CA TYR A 281 -30.16 -44.33 -11.67
C TYR A 281 -28.78 -43.92 -12.24
N GLU A 282 -28.26 -44.64 -13.23
CA GLU A 282 -26.99 -44.29 -13.90
C GLU A 282 -27.20 -43.07 -14.79
N LYS A 283 -28.28 -43.03 -15.60
CA LYS A 283 -28.64 -41.88 -16.42
C LYS A 283 -28.89 -40.64 -15.57
N SER A 284 -29.66 -40.78 -14.49
CA SER A 284 -29.99 -39.71 -13.55
C SER A 284 -28.73 -39.13 -12.91
N PHE A 285 -27.75 -39.96 -12.52
CA PHE A 285 -26.49 -39.45 -11.96
C PHE A 285 -25.74 -38.50 -12.92
N TYR A 286 -25.72 -38.77 -14.23
CA TYR A 286 -25.11 -37.85 -15.21
C TYR A 286 -25.94 -36.59 -15.40
N LYS A 287 -27.26 -36.74 -15.56
CA LYS A 287 -28.19 -35.61 -15.76
C LYS A 287 -28.20 -34.66 -14.57
N GLU A 288 -28.32 -35.21 -13.36
CA GLU A 288 -28.31 -34.45 -12.10
C GLU A 288 -27.04 -33.64 -11.94
N ARG A 289 -25.86 -34.22 -12.23
CA ARG A 289 -24.58 -33.50 -12.15
C ARG A 289 -24.46 -32.32 -13.11
N CYS A 290 -25.00 -32.45 -14.33
CA CYS A 290 -25.05 -31.34 -15.27
C CYS A 290 -26.09 -30.30 -14.84
N SER A 291 -27.32 -30.74 -14.51
CA SER A 291 -28.40 -29.88 -14.04
C SER A 291 -28.04 -29.07 -12.80
N GLU A 292 -27.33 -29.66 -11.84
CA GLU A 292 -26.80 -28.98 -10.65
C GLU A 292 -25.95 -27.75 -11.02
N CYS A 293 -25.00 -27.94 -11.94
CA CYS A 293 -24.13 -26.85 -12.39
C CYS A 293 -24.88 -25.78 -13.18
N VAL A 294 -25.86 -26.17 -14.02
CA VAL A 294 -26.69 -25.23 -14.78
C VAL A 294 -27.62 -24.43 -13.86
N ARG A 295 -28.22 -25.05 -12.83
CA ARG A 295 -29.02 -24.32 -11.83
C ARG A 295 -28.16 -23.38 -10.99
N ALA A 296 -26.93 -23.75 -10.65
CA ALA A 296 -26.01 -22.89 -9.92
C ALA A 296 -25.71 -21.59 -10.69
N LEU A 297 -25.61 -21.64 -12.03
CA LEU A 297 -25.52 -20.44 -12.87
C LEU A 297 -26.73 -19.52 -12.72
N LEU A 298 -27.95 -20.08 -12.75
CA LEU A 298 -29.19 -19.32 -12.53
C LEU A 298 -29.23 -18.72 -11.11
N ALA A 299 -28.76 -19.46 -10.11
CA ALA A 299 -28.66 -19.01 -8.72
C ALA A 299 -27.63 -17.89 -8.49
N TRP A 300 -26.62 -17.77 -9.37
CA TRP A 300 -25.70 -16.64 -9.42
C TRP A 300 -26.12 -15.54 -10.41
N HIS A 301 -27.39 -15.51 -10.81
CA HIS A 301 -27.98 -14.51 -11.72
C HIS A 301 -27.31 -14.42 -13.10
N TYR A 302 -26.77 -15.54 -13.61
CA TYR A 302 -26.44 -15.63 -15.02
C TYR A 302 -27.67 -15.96 -15.85
N VAL A 303 -27.79 -15.33 -17.02
CA VAL A 303 -28.82 -15.62 -18.01
C VAL A 303 -28.22 -16.56 -19.07
N ILE A 304 -28.95 -17.62 -19.41
CA ILE A 304 -28.55 -18.63 -20.41
C ILE A 304 -29.53 -18.58 -21.58
N GLU A 305 -29.08 -18.08 -22.72
CA GLU A 305 -29.93 -17.86 -23.90
C GLU A 305 -29.31 -18.43 -25.16
N LEU A 306 -30.17 -18.94 -26.04
CA LEU A 306 -29.80 -19.37 -27.38
C LEU A 306 -29.62 -18.12 -28.25
N SER A 307 -28.39 -17.74 -28.54
CA SER A 307 -28.07 -16.52 -29.30
C SER A 307 -27.44 -16.79 -30.67
N ASP A 308 -26.78 -17.95 -30.84
CA ASP A 308 -26.18 -18.35 -32.11
C ASP A 308 -26.99 -19.51 -32.73
N HIS A 309 -27.99 -19.14 -33.52
CA HIS A 309 -28.87 -20.09 -34.19
C HIS A 309 -28.15 -20.89 -35.29
N ASP A 310 -27.11 -20.33 -35.92
CA ASP A 310 -26.32 -21.00 -36.96
C ASP A 310 -25.47 -22.12 -36.35
N ALA A 311 -24.83 -21.87 -35.21
CA ALA A 311 -24.13 -22.91 -34.44
C ALA A 311 -25.10 -23.99 -33.97
N ALA A 312 -26.28 -23.62 -33.47
CA ALA A 312 -27.31 -24.55 -33.03
C ALA A 312 -27.82 -25.46 -34.16
N GLN A 313 -28.01 -24.92 -35.37
CA GLN A 313 -28.38 -25.70 -36.55
C GLN A 313 -27.26 -26.66 -36.96
N LYS A 314 -26.01 -26.17 -37.10
CA LYS A 314 -24.85 -27.02 -37.43
C LYS A 314 -24.64 -28.14 -36.42
N ALA A 315 -24.87 -27.87 -35.13
CA ALA A 315 -24.77 -28.84 -34.05
C ALA A 315 -25.94 -29.85 -34.01
N ALA A 316 -27.06 -29.56 -34.68
CA ALA A 316 -28.14 -30.52 -34.90
C ALA A 316 -27.88 -31.39 -36.14
N GLU A 317 -27.33 -30.80 -37.21
CA GLU A 317 -26.93 -31.50 -38.45
C GLU A 317 -25.74 -32.45 -38.24
N SER A 318 -24.79 -32.08 -37.36
CA SER A 318 -23.61 -32.90 -37.03
C SER A 318 -23.89 -34.10 -36.13
N HIS A 319 -25.10 -34.25 -35.59
CA HIS A 319 -25.43 -35.25 -34.59
C HIS A 319 -25.48 -36.69 -35.17
N THR A 320 -24.36 -37.40 -35.10
CA THR A 320 -24.30 -38.82 -35.46
C THR A 320 -24.78 -39.71 -34.32
N SER A 321 -25.71 -40.64 -34.59
CA SER A 321 -26.20 -41.59 -33.58
C SER A 321 -25.13 -42.63 -33.21
N SER A 322 -24.92 -42.84 -31.91
CA SER A 322 -23.99 -43.82 -31.34
C SER A 322 -24.47 -45.29 -31.41
N GLY A 323 -25.58 -45.58 -32.11
CA GLY A 323 -26.20 -46.91 -32.19
C GLY A 323 -27.29 -47.14 -31.12
N LYS A 324 -28.24 -48.04 -31.41
CA LYS A 324 -29.37 -48.35 -30.50
C LYS A 324 -29.21 -49.67 -29.75
N THR A 325 -28.34 -50.56 -30.23
CA THR A 325 -28.05 -51.86 -29.63
C THR A 325 -26.57 -51.98 -29.27
N ILE A 326 -26.20 -53.02 -28.52
CA ILE A 326 -24.80 -53.26 -28.12
C ILE A 326 -23.87 -53.53 -29.32
N PRO A 327 -24.21 -54.37 -30.32
CA PRO A 327 -23.34 -54.63 -31.47
C PRO A 327 -23.16 -53.40 -32.39
N GLU A 328 -24.13 -52.49 -32.40
CA GLU A 328 -24.10 -51.25 -33.17
C GLU A 328 -23.44 -50.08 -32.42
N PHE A 329 -23.00 -50.29 -31.17
CA PHE A 329 -22.53 -49.19 -30.31
C PHE A 329 -21.19 -48.65 -30.77
N ASN A 330 -21.23 -47.50 -31.44
CA ASN A 330 -20.07 -46.79 -31.99
C ASN A 330 -20.15 -45.31 -31.60
N PRO A 331 -19.79 -44.96 -30.36
CA PRO A 331 -19.92 -43.60 -29.82
C PRO A 331 -19.03 -42.62 -30.57
N LYS A 332 -19.64 -41.54 -31.07
CA LYS A 332 -18.95 -40.44 -31.77
C LYS A 332 -19.23 -39.11 -31.05
N PRO A 333 -18.54 -38.86 -29.92
CA PRO A 333 -18.70 -37.61 -29.18
C PRO A 333 -18.23 -36.41 -30.01
N VAL A 334 -18.83 -35.25 -29.77
CA VAL A 334 -18.36 -33.96 -30.31
C VAL A 334 -16.95 -33.66 -29.80
N ASP A 335 -16.04 -33.24 -30.69
CA ASP A 335 -14.72 -32.78 -30.27
C ASP A 335 -14.78 -31.33 -29.76
N LEU A 336 -14.70 -31.18 -28.43
CA LEU A 336 -14.66 -29.89 -27.74
C LEU A 336 -13.22 -29.44 -27.42
N SER A 337 -12.18 -30.18 -27.84
CA SER A 337 -10.79 -29.94 -27.44
C SER A 337 -10.24 -28.61 -27.95
N SER A 338 -10.57 -28.25 -29.19
CA SER A 338 -10.16 -27.02 -29.87
C SER A 338 -11.01 -25.79 -29.51
N MET A 339 -12.16 -25.97 -28.86
CA MET A 339 -13.04 -24.87 -28.49
C MET A 339 -12.50 -24.07 -27.30
N THR A 340 -12.53 -22.74 -27.43
CA THR A 340 -12.27 -21.77 -26.36
C THR A 340 -13.59 -21.18 -25.84
N LEU A 341 -13.65 -20.91 -24.54
CA LEU A 341 -14.80 -20.27 -23.91
C LEU A 341 -14.73 -18.75 -24.03
N GLU A 342 -15.90 -18.10 -24.14
CA GLU A 342 -16.00 -16.65 -23.95
C GLU A 342 -15.56 -16.24 -22.52
N LYS A 343 -15.10 -15.00 -22.33
CA LYS A 343 -14.51 -14.54 -21.05
C LYS A 343 -15.45 -14.76 -19.86
N GLU A 344 -16.73 -14.40 -19.99
CA GLU A 344 -17.73 -14.59 -18.93
C GLU A 344 -18.00 -16.07 -18.63
N MET A 345 -18.00 -16.92 -19.66
CA MET A 345 -18.12 -18.37 -19.51
C MET A 345 -16.90 -18.96 -18.79
N MET A 346 -15.69 -18.42 -19.02
CA MET A 346 -14.50 -18.85 -18.28
C MET A 346 -14.58 -18.47 -16.80
N GLU A 347 -15.00 -17.24 -16.46
CA GLU A 347 -15.26 -16.82 -15.07
C GLU A 347 -16.33 -17.71 -14.39
N ALA A 348 -17.42 -18.02 -15.11
CA ALA A 348 -18.47 -18.90 -14.62
C ALA A 348 -18.00 -20.36 -14.44
N SER A 349 -17.10 -20.85 -15.28
CA SER A 349 -16.56 -22.22 -15.18
C SER A 349 -15.79 -22.45 -13.88
N GLU A 350 -15.04 -21.45 -13.40
CA GLU A 350 -14.31 -21.56 -12.12
C GLU A 350 -15.29 -21.58 -10.94
N LYS A 351 -16.37 -20.78 -10.97
CA LYS A 351 -17.44 -20.82 -9.97
C LYS A 351 -18.16 -22.18 -9.94
N MET A 352 -18.50 -22.74 -11.11
CA MET A 352 -19.11 -24.08 -11.23
C MET A 352 -18.20 -25.19 -10.67
N ALA A 353 -16.88 -25.06 -10.86
CA ALA A 353 -15.89 -25.99 -10.31
C ALA A 353 -15.78 -25.85 -8.79
N GLU A 354 -15.72 -24.62 -8.26
CA GLU A 354 -15.77 -24.32 -6.81
C GLU A 354 -17.05 -24.87 -6.15
N HIS A 355 -18.22 -24.69 -6.77
CA HIS A 355 -19.49 -25.26 -6.26
C HIS A 355 -19.49 -26.78 -6.27
N SER A 356 -19.00 -27.41 -7.34
CA SER A 356 -18.86 -28.87 -7.44
C SER A 356 -18.00 -29.44 -6.31
N HIS A 357 -16.91 -28.74 -5.97
CA HIS A 357 -16.05 -29.05 -4.83
C HIS A 357 -16.76 -28.85 -3.48
N ASN A 358 -17.46 -27.74 -3.31
CA ASN A 358 -18.21 -27.44 -2.08
C ASN A 358 -19.33 -28.47 -1.80
N ILE A 359 -20.03 -28.97 -2.83
CA ILE A 359 -20.98 -30.08 -2.69
C ILE A 359 -20.28 -31.35 -2.19
N TRP A 360 -19.15 -31.71 -2.82
CA TRP A 360 -18.37 -32.88 -2.43
C TRP A 360 -17.87 -32.76 -0.98
N ALA A 361 -17.29 -31.61 -0.62
CA ALA A 361 -16.79 -31.34 0.71
C ALA A 361 -17.91 -31.41 1.76
N LYS A 362 -19.06 -30.79 1.53
CA LYS A 362 -20.23 -30.84 2.43
C LYS A 362 -20.70 -32.29 2.68
N LYS A 363 -20.68 -33.13 1.65
CA LYS A 363 -20.95 -34.57 1.79
C LYS A 363 -19.89 -35.28 2.63
N VAL A 364 -18.61 -35.04 2.37
CA VAL A 364 -17.49 -35.64 3.15
C VAL A 364 -17.53 -35.23 4.62
N PHE A 365 -17.78 -33.95 4.94
CA PHE A 365 -17.98 -33.51 6.33
C PHE A 365 -19.11 -34.29 7.02
N THR A 366 -20.24 -34.46 6.33
CA THR A 366 -21.38 -35.23 6.84
C THR A 366 -21.02 -36.71 7.09
N GLU A 367 -20.25 -37.33 6.18
CA GLU A 367 -19.78 -38.71 6.33
C GLU A 367 -18.78 -38.86 7.49
N LEU A 368 -17.82 -37.95 7.63
CA LEU A 368 -16.86 -37.92 8.73
C LEU A 368 -17.56 -37.72 10.09
N SER A 369 -18.55 -36.83 10.18
CA SER A 369 -19.33 -36.60 11.41
C SER A 369 -20.20 -37.79 11.82
N THR A 370 -20.62 -38.63 10.87
CA THR A 370 -21.55 -39.75 11.15
C THR A 370 -20.86 -41.10 11.31
N LYS A 371 -19.72 -41.32 10.64
CA LYS A 371 -19.02 -42.63 10.62
C LYS A 371 -17.62 -42.58 11.21
N GLY A 372 -17.06 -41.39 11.42
CA GLY A 372 -15.62 -41.21 11.62
C GLY A 372 -14.81 -41.58 10.37
N GLY A 373 -13.49 -41.41 10.43
CA GLY A 373 -12.58 -41.80 9.37
C GLY A 373 -11.46 -40.78 9.13
N ASN A 374 -10.58 -41.10 8.19
CA ASN A 374 -9.46 -40.25 7.82
C ASN A 374 -9.94 -39.08 6.93
N MET A 375 -9.46 -37.88 7.22
CA MET A 375 -9.77 -36.68 6.46
C MET A 375 -9.08 -36.72 5.08
N PRO A 376 -9.80 -36.58 3.96
CA PRO A 376 -9.17 -36.51 2.64
C PRO A 376 -8.30 -35.25 2.48
N ILE A 377 -7.09 -35.39 1.92
CA ILE A 377 -6.14 -34.28 1.70
C ILE A 377 -6.75 -33.08 0.93
N PRO A 378 -7.64 -33.27 -0.08
CA PRO A 378 -8.30 -32.16 -0.77
C PRO A 378 -9.44 -31.50 0.02
N LEU A 379 -9.73 -31.89 1.28
CA LEU A 379 -10.81 -31.31 2.08
C LEU A 379 -10.40 -29.93 2.66
N VAL A 380 -10.18 -28.97 1.77
CA VAL A 380 -9.81 -27.58 2.05
C VAL A 380 -10.60 -26.62 1.15
N PRO A 381 -10.69 -25.31 1.47
CA PRO A 381 -11.25 -24.30 0.57
C PRO A 381 -10.70 -24.39 -0.86
N TRP A 382 -11.53 -24.11 -1.86
CA TRP A 382 -11.17 -24.19 -3.29
C TRP A 382 -9.88 -23.41 -3.59
N ASP A 383 -9.74 -22.20 -3.03
CA ASP A 383 -8.55 -21.36 -3.20
C ASP A 383 -7.23 -21.97 -2.68
N LEU A 384 -7.28 -22.95 -1.76
CA LEU A 384 -6.09 -23.64 -1.27
C LEU A 384 -5.71 -24.87 -2.09
N LEU A 385 -6.56 -25.33 -3.03
CA LEU A 385 -6.26 -26.48 -3.88
C LEU A 385 -5.18 -26.15 -4.93
N THR A 386 -4.34 -27.12 -5.27
CA THR A 386 -3.40 -26.97 -6.39
C THR A 386 -4.11 -27.16 -7.73
N ASP A 387 -3.49 -26.72 -8.83
CA ASP A 387 -4.07 -26.93 -10.17
C ASP A 387 -4.28 -28.42 -10.47
N PHE A 388 -3.43 -29.32 -9.95
CA PHE A 388 -3.61 -30.76 -10.11
C PHE A 388 -4.93 -31.24 -9.49
N GLU A 389 -5.25 -30.77 -8.28
CA GLU A 389 -6.49 -31.11 -7.58
C GLU A 389 -7.72 -30.51 -8.28
N ARG A 390 -7.64 -29.25 -8.73
CA ARG A 390 -8.74 -28.54 -9.41
C ARG A 390 -9.05 -29.07 -10.82
N ARG A 391 -8.07 -29.65 -11.54
CA ARG A 391 -8.19 -30.11 -12.95
C ARG A 391 -9.48 -30.87 -13.24
N LYS A 392 -9.87 -31.78 -12.36
CA LYS A 392 -11.01 -32.68 -12.57
C LYS A 392 -12.34 -31.94 -12.63
N ASP A 393 -12.54 -30.97 -11.74
CA ASP A 393 -13.79 -30.22 -11.64
C ASP A 393 -13.81 -29.00 -12.56
N ARG A 394 -12.66 -28.35 -12.79
CA ARG A 394 -12.47 -27.39 -13.90
C ARG A 394 -12.81 -28.00 -15.26
N PHE A 395 -12.25 -29.18 -15.56
CA PHE A 395 -12.55 -29.88 -16.81
C PHE A 395 -14.06 -30.09 -16.97
N ARG A 396 -14.74 -30.62 -15.95
CA ARG A 396 -16.20 -30.84 -16.02
C ARG A 396 -17.00 -29.57 -16.25
N ALA A 397 -16.68 -28.50 -15.53
CA ALA A 397 -17.35 -27.21 -15.68
C ALA A 397 -17.13 -26.63 -17.10
N GLN A 398 -15.90 -26.68 -17.59
CA GLN A 398 -15.54 -26.23 -18.94
C GLN A 398 -16.23 -27.06 -20.02
N GLU A 399 -16.26 -28.40 -19.91
CA GLU A 399 -16.92 -29.26 -20.90
C GLU A 399 -18.44 -28.99 -20.97
N ILE A 400 -19.11 -28.74 -19.82
CA ILE A 400 -20.54 -28.34 -19.81
C ILE A 400 -20.72 -27.04 -20.59
N LEU A 401 -19.91 -26.01 -20.30
CA LEU A 401 -20.04 -24.70 -20.95
C LEU A 401 -19.64 -24.73 -22.43
N LYS A 402 -18.61 -25.49 -22.81
CA LYS A 402 -18.22 -25.70 -24.21
C LYS A 402 -19.32 -26.39 -25.00
N PHE A 403 -19.99 -27.38 -24.41
CA PHE A 403 -21.12 -28.06 -25.04
C PHE A 403 -22.33 -27.14 -25.21
N LEU A 404 -22.62 -26.28 -24.23
CA LEU A 404 -23.63 -25.22 -24.37
C LEU A 404 -23.28 -24.24 -25.50
N GLN A 405 -22.03 -23.76 -25.54
CA GLN A 405 -21.53 -22.86 -26.58
C GLN A 405 -21.56 -23.51 -27.98
N TYR A 406 -21.22 -24.80 -28.09
CA TYR A 406 -21.32 -25.58 -29.33
C TYR A 406 -22.76 -25.64 -29.86
N HIS A 407 -23.73 -25.75 -28.95
CA HIS A 407 -25.16 -25.69 -29.27
C HIS A 407 -25.74 -24.27 -29.34
N GLY A 408 -24.90 -23.23 -29.43
CA GLY A 408 -25.30 -21.85 -29.70
C GLY A 408 -25.78 -21.04 -28.48
N TYR A 409 -25.62 -21.57 -27.27
CA TYR A 409 -26.00 -20.86 -26.03
C TYR A 409 -24.88 -19.93 -25.56
N ARG A 410 -25.24 -18.68 -25.26
CA ARG A 410 -24.38 -17.71 -24.58
C ARG A 410 -24.80 -17.56 -23.11
N LEU A 411 -23.82 -17.21 -22.29
CA LEU A 411 -23.98 -16.87 -20.88
C LEU A 411 -23.72 -15.38 -20.69
N THR A 412 -24.60 -14.67 -19.98
CA THR A 412 -24.38 -13.27 -19.59
C THR A 412 -24.59 -13.08 -18.08
N SER A 413 -23.73 -12.29 -17.43
CA SER A 413 -23.80 -12.01 -15.99
C SER A 413 -24.63 -10.75 -15.71
N ASN A 414 -25.81 -10.90 -15.08
CA ASN A 414 -26.62 -9.75 -14.68
C ASN A 414 -26.10 -9.13 -13.36
N ARG A 415 -25.07 -8.29 -13.46
CA ARG A 415 -24.39 -7.67 -12.29
C ARG A 415 -25.12 -6.47 -11.68
N ASP A 416 -26.26 -6.06 -12.23
CA ASP A 416 -26.98 -4.83 -11.80
C ASP A 416 -27.87 -5.03 -10.55
N PHE A 417 -27.91 -6.23 -9.98
CA PHE A 417 -28.66 -6.57 -8.76
C PHE A 417 -27.77 -6.85 -7.53
N GLU A 418 -26.90 -5.90 -7.18
CA GLU A 418 -26.19 -5.84 -5.88
C GLU A 418 -26.59 -4.54 -5.14
N PRO A 419 -26.97 -4.58 -3.85
CA PRO A 419 -27.52 -3.43 -3.11
C PRO A 419 -26.44 -2.41 -2.70
N SER A 420 -25.86 -1.74 -3.70
CA SER A 420 -24.82 -0.71 -3.56
C SER A 420 -25.34 0.72 -3.82
N THR A 421 -26.59 0.86 -4.25
CA THR A 421 -27.23 2.11 -4.70
C THR A 421 -27.29 3.21 -3.63
N GLU A 422 -27.26 2.88 -2.33
CA GLU A 422 -27.17 3.89 -1.25
C GLU A 422 -25.78 4.50 -1.07
N ARG A 423 -24.69 3.81 -1.44
CA ARG A 423 -23.32 4.37 -1.31
C ARG A 423 -22.98 5.30 -2.46
N VAL A 424 -23.39 4.95 -3.68
CA VAL A 424 -23.12 5.72 -4.91
C VAL A 424 -23.64 7.17 -4.79
N LEU A 425 -24.77 7.38 -4.11
CA LEU A 425 -25.38 8.70 -3.92
C LEU A 425 -24.53 9.66 -3.06
N LYS A 426 -23.66 9.16 -2.16
CA LYS A 426 -22.73 10.02 -1.38
C LYS A 426 -21.36 10.20 -2.02
N GLU A 427 -20.94 9.28 -2.89
CA GLU A 427 -19.65 9.40 -3.58
C GLU A 427 -19.70 10.32 -4.81
N GLY A 428 -20.90 10.61 -5.34
CA GLY A 428 -21.09 11.51 -6.48
C GLY A 428 -20.76 13.00 -6.20
N GLU A 429 -20.81 13.44 -4.93
CA GLU A 429 -20.68 14.86 -4.57
C GLU A 429 -19.24 15.34 -4.34
N ARG A 430 -18.28 14.45 -4.05
CA ARG A 430 -16.87 14.82 -3.83
C ARG A 430 -16.13 15.01 -5.16
N SER A 431 -15.34 16.09 -5.27
CA SER A 431 -14.49 16.32 -6.45
C SER A 431 -13.42 15.23 -6.60
N SER A 432 -12.87 15.08 -7.81
CA SER A 432 -11.80 14.11 -8.08
C SER A 432 -10.56 14.32 -7.20
N VAL A 433 -10.25 15.56 -6.83
CA VAL A 433 -9.17 15.91 -5.90
C VAL A 433 -9.47 15.41 -4.48
N GLU A 434 -10.70 15.54 -4.00
CA GLU A 434 -11.11 15.06 -2.66
C GLU A 434 -11.15 13.53 -2.54
N LYS A 435 -10.98 12.79 -3.65
CA LYS A 435 -10.82 11.33 -3.66
C LYS A 435 -9.37 10.86 -3.62
N ARG A 436 -8.39 11.79 -3.75
CA ARG A 436 -6.94 11.49 -3.74
C ARG A 436 -6.44 11.05 -2.37
N PHE A 437 -5.43 10.18 -2.37
CA PHE A 437 -4.76 9.71 -1.16
C PHE A 437 -4.15 10.86 -0.35
N ALA A 438 -3.43 11.77 -1.01
CA ALA A 438 -2.82 12.94 -0.39
C ALA A 438 -3.87 13.84 0.27
N PHE A 439 -4.93 14.23 -0.44
CA PHE A 439 -6.01 15.05 0.11
C PHE A 439 -6.61 14.44 1.40
N ASN A 440 -7.03 13.17 1.36
CA ASN A 440 -7.65 12.50 2.51
C ASN A 440 -6.66 12.32 3.68
N LEU A 441 -5.37 12.09 3.39
CA LEU A 441 -4.34 12.04 4.43
C LEU A 441 -4.13 13.42 5.07
N LEU A 442 -3.98 14.48 4.28
CA LEU A 442 -3.81 15.86 4.75
C LEU A 442 -4.99 16.30 5.62
N GLU A 443 -6.22 15.97 5.22
CA GLU A 443 -7.45 16.23 5.97
C GLU A 443 -7.38 15.58 7.37
N LYS A 444 -7.03 14.29 7.45
CA LYS A 444 -6.84 13.61 8.74
C LYS A 444 -5.66 14.17 9.55
N LEU A 445 -4.52 14.48 8.93
CA LEU A 445 -3.35 15.06 9.63
C LEU A 445 -3.70 16.40 10.29
N ILE A 446 -4.42 17.28 9.59
CA ILE A 446 -4.91 18.56 10.12
C ILE A 446 -5.89 18.31 11.27
N GLN A 447 -6.84 17.40 11.11
CA GLN A 447 -7.82 17.06 12.15
C GLN A 447 -7.14 16.53 13.43
N TYR A 448 -6.16 15.63 13.33
CA TYR A 448 -5.43 15.13 14.49
C TYR A 448 -4.54 16.20 15.13
N LEU A 449 -4.00 17.14 14.36
CA LEU A 449 -3.26 18.30 14.88
C LEU A 449 -4.16 19.26 15.67
N GLU A 450 -5.38 19.55 15.19
CA GLU A 450 -6.37 20.34 15.94
C GLU A 450 -6.75 19.64 17.26
N GLN A 451 -7.05 18.34 17.19
CA GLN A 451 -7.39 17.56 18.38
C GLN A 451 -6.24 17.53 19.40
N ALA A 452 -5.00 17.37 18.94
CA ALA A 452 -3.81 17.45 19.79
C ALA A 452 -3.68 18.85 20.43
N SER A 453 -3.82 19.92 19.65
CA SER A 453 -3.77 21.30 20.14
C SER A 453 -4.76 21.58 21.28
N LEU A 454 -6.01 21.11 21.13
CA LEU A 454 -7.06 21.24 22.15
C LEU A 454 -6.81 20.35 23.39
N LYS A 455 -6.27 19.15 23.21
CA LYS A 455 -6.11 18.14 24.28
C LYS A 455 -4.76 18.23 25.02
N MET A 456 -3.74 18.86 24.44
CA MET A 456 -2.44 19.12 25.06
C MET A 456 -2.54 20.20 26.15
N LYS A 457 -2.69 19.74 27.41
CA LYS A 457 -2.66 20.62 28.59
C LYS A 457 -1.22 20.93 28.97
N SER A 458 -0.93 22.20 29.27
CA SER A 458 0.36 22.58 29.84
C SER A 458 0.58 21.85 31.17
N VAL A 459 1.80 21.36 31.37
CA VAL A 459 2.20 20.76 32.64
C VAL A 459 2.21 21.87 33.68
N LYS A 460 1.22 21.88 34.59
CA LYS A 460 1.28 22.77 35.75
C LYS A 460 2.54 22.41 36.55
N PRO A 461 3.40 23.38 36.90
CA PRO A 461 4.39 23.16 37.94
C PRO A 461 3.69 22.63 39.19
N SER A 462 4.27 21.62 39.81
CA SER A 462 3.86 21.25 41.17
C SER A 462 4.15 22.43 42.10
N GLN A 463 3.25 22.70 43.06
CA GLN A 463 3.47 23.76 44.04
C GLN A 463 4.81 23.56 44.76
N GLU A 464 5.45 24.66 45.12
CA GLU A 464 6.91 24.90 45.23
C GLU A 464 7.72 23.99 46.18
N LEU A 465 7.10 23.01 46.84
CA LEU A 465 7.71 22.12 47.83
C LEU A 465 7.60 20.62 47.50
N THR A 466 7.19 20.25 46.28
CA THR A 466 7.00 18.83 45.92
C THR A 466 8.15 18.27 45.06
N ARG A 467 9.04 17.45 45.65
CA ARG A 467 10.14 16.73 44.95
C ARG A 467 9.69 15.61 43.97
N ARG A 468 8.42 15.58 43.56
CA ARG A 468 7.88 14.57 42.62
C ARG A 468 7.05 15.25 41.53
N ASN A 469 7.45 15.04 40.28
CA ASN A 469 6.65 15.39 39.11
C ASN A 469 5.37 14.54 39.10
N SER A 470 4.22 15.14 39.37
CA SER A 470 2.92 14.46 39.26
C SER A 470 2.44 14.47 37.81
N PHE A 471 2.89 13.49 37.02
CA PHE A 471 2.53 13.35 35.61
C PHE A 471 1.02 13.16 35.43
N LYS A 472 0.36 14.03 34.65
CA LYS A 472 -0.96 13.70 34.09
C LYS A 472 -0.75 12.82 32.86
N LYS A 473 -1.29 11.60 32.91
CA LYS A 473 -1.30 10.66 31.77
C LYS A 473 -1.87 11.38 30.54
N GLU A 474 -1.10 11.44 29.46
CA GLU A 474 -1.59 11.97 28.18
C GLU A 474 -2.85 11.20 27.74
N GLY A 475 -3.81 11.91 27.15
CA GLY A 475 -4.98 11.28 26.54
C GLY A 475 -4.58 10.42 25.33
N ARG A 476 -5.38 9.38 25.02
CA ARG A 476 -5.15 8.48 23.88
C ARG A 476 -4.79 9.25 22.61
N ASP A 477 -5.55 10.29 22.31
CA ASP A 477 -5.43 11.03 21.04
C ASP A 477 -4.14 11.86 20.97
N VAL A 478 -3.61 12.32 22.12
CA VAL A 478 -2.29 12.97 22.21
C VAL A 478 -1.19 11.93 21.97
N LYS A 479 -1.29 10.73 22.56
CA LYS A 479 -0.33 9.65 22.29
C LYS A 479 -0.37 9.18 20.85
N PHE A 480 -1.55 9.08 20.23
CA PHE A 480 -1.67 8.74 18.82
C PHE A 480 -1.01 9.82 17.93
N PHE A 481 -1.25 11.10 18.23
CA PHE A 481 -0.57 12.21 17.56
C PHE A 481 0.97 12.10 17.67
N GLU A 482 1.50 11.93 18.88
CA GLU A 482 2.93 11.87 19.13
C GLU A 482 3.63 10.63 18.55
N LYS A 483 2.98 9.46 18.64
CA LYS A 483 3.60 8.16 18.32
C LYS A 483 3.27 7.67 16.91
N VAL A 484 2.23 8.20 16.26
CA VAL A 484 1.82 7.78 14.91
C VAL A 484 1.81 8.95 13.94
N VAL A 485 1.09 10.04 14.25
CA VAL A 485 0.90 11.17 13.31
C VAL A 485 2.21 11.89 13.02
N LEU A 486 3.01 12.24 14.03
CA LEU A 486 4.29 12.93 13.81
C LEU A 486 5.29 12.07 13.00
N PRO A 487 5.61 10.80 13.35
CA PRO A 487 6.52 10.00 12.54
C PRO A 487 6.00 9.72 11.13
N LEU A 488 4.69 9.50 10.96
CA LEU A 488 4.05 9.33 9.65
C LEU A 488 4.22 10.56 8.78
N MET A 489 3.91 11.75 9.31
CA MET A 489 4.06 13.02 8.62
C MET A 489 5.51 13.24 8.15
N HIS A 490 6.49 13.02 9.03
CA HIS A 490 7.91 13.10 8.67
C HIS A 490 8.30 12.12 7.54
N ALA A 491 7.86 10.86 7.60
CA ALA A 491 8.15 9.87 6.56
C ALA A 491 7.50 10.25 5.22
N TYR A 492 6.20 10.58 5.24
CA TYR A 492 5.41 10.89 4.06
C TYR A 492 5.95 12.11 3.29
N PHE A 493 6.21 13.23 3.97
CA PHE A 493 6.77 14.41 3.29
C PHE A 493 8.21 14.22 2.83
N ASN A 494 9.02 13.40 3.52
CA ASN A 494 10.36 13.09 3.02
C ASN A 494 10.33 12.25 1.74
N ALA A 495 9.37 11.33 1.60
CA ALA A 495 9.15 10.55 0.37
C ALA A 495 8.56 11.39 -0.77
N HIS A 496 7.56 12.23 -0.49
CA HIS A 496 6.69 12.82 -1.51
C HIS A 496 6.82 14.34 -1.71
N LYS A 497 7.81 15.02 -1.13
CA LYS A 497 8.00 16.48 -1.31
C LYS A 497 8.00 16.96 -2.76
N SER A 498 8.55 16.18 -3.71
CA SER A 498 8.56 16.51 -5.14
C SER A 498 7.16 16.62 -5.75
N TYR A 499 6.19 15.81 -5.29
CA TYR A 499 4.80 15.86 -5.72
C TYR A 499 4.13 17.22 -5.41
N PHE A 500 4.48 17.81 -4.27
CA PHE A 500 3.95 19.10 -3.83
C PHE A 500 4.65 20.30 -4.49
N LEU A 501 5.91 20.15 -4.91
CA LEU A 501 6.66 21.17 -5.65
C LEU A 501 6.42 21.18 -7.17
N ALA A 502 5.79 20.13 -7.71
CA ALA A 502 5.51 20.02 -9.14
C ALA A 502 4.66 21.21 -9.63
N SER A 503 5.15 21.90 -10.65
CA SER A 503 4.46 23.01 -11.33
C SER A 503 3.66 22.49 -12.52
N SER A 504 2.51 23.12 -12.79
CA SER A 504 1.58 22.67 -13.83
C SER A 504 2.19 22.66 -15.23
N SER A 505 2.26 21.46 -15.82
CA SER A 505 2.19 21.29 -17.26
C SER A 505 0.72 21.06 -17.68
N ILE A 506 0.46 20.83 -18.96
CA ILE A 506 -0.89 20.75 -19.55
C ILE A 506 -1.72 19.57 -19.00
N VAL A 507 -1.11 18.60 -18.29
CA VAL A 507 -1.77 17.40 -17.75
C VAL A 507 -1.78 17.43 -16.20
N GLN A 508 -2.94 17.22 -15.57
CA GLN A 508 -3.14 17.35 -14.11
C GLN A 508 -2.81 16.10 -13.27
N THR A 509 -2.34 15.02 -13.89
CA THR A 509 -1.93 13.77 -13.23
C THR A 509 -0.47 13.84 -12.77
N GLY A 510 -0.14 13.27 -11.61
CA GLY A 510 1.21 13.26 -11.06
C GLY A 510 1.63 14.51 -10.29
N MET A 511 0.72 15.47 -10.03
CA MET A 511 1.02 16.69 -9.26
C MET A 511 -0.06 17.07 -8.23
N ALA A 512 0.36 17.74 -7.16
CA ALA A 512 -0.53 18.30 -6.14
C ALA A 512 -1.41 19.42 -6.68
N SER A 513 -2.68 19.42 -6.32
CA SER A 513 -3.61 20.52 -6.56
C SER A 513 -3.31 21.74 -5.66
N ASN A 514 -3.86 22.90 -6.02
CA ASN A 514 -3.73 24.11 -5.18
C ASN A 514 -4.33 23.91 -3.78
N LYS A 515 -5.45 23.17 -3.66
CA LYS A 515 -6.04 22.79 -2.36
C LYS A 515 -5.05 21.97 -1.51
N GLU A 516 -4.42 20.95 -2.10
CA GLU A 516 -3.44 20.10 -1.41
C GLU A 516 -2.21 20.93 -0.97
N LYS A 517 -1.71 21.83 -1.83
CA LYS A 517 -0.61 22.75 -1.50
C LYS A 517 -0.97 23.69 -0.35
N GLU A 518 -2.19 24.23 -0.32
CA GLU A 518 -2.71 25.06 0.77
C GLU A 518 -2.84 24.28 2.08
N MET A 519 -3.28 23.02 2.04
CA MET A 519 -3.33 22.15 3.21
C MET A 519 -1.93 21.87 3.80
N VAL A 520 -0.89 21.72 2.97
CA VAL A 520 0.51 21.59 3.45
C VAL A 520 0.97 22.86 4.17
N ALA A 521 0.67 24.04 3.63
CA ALA A 521 0.99 25.32 4.28
C ALA A 521 0.25 25.52 5.61
N ASN A 522 -1.04 25.18 5.64
CA ASN A 522 -1.86 25.21 6.85
C ASN A 522 -1.30 24.26 7.93
N LEU A 523 -0.93 23.03 7.53
CA LEU A 523 -0.33 22.02 8.41
C LEU A 523 1.02 22.49 8.98
N PHE A 524 1.87 23.12 8.17
CA PHE A 524 3.13 23.76 8.62
C PHE A 524 2.89 24.85 9.67
N CYS A 525 2.08 25.87 9.33
CA CYS A 525 1.84 27.02 10.21
C CYS A 525 1.23 26.60 11.56
N ARG A 526 0.25 25.69 11.54
CA ARG A 526 -0.40 25.18 12.75
C ARG A 526 0.55 24.34 13.61
N LEU A 527 1.40 23.51 13.00
CA LEU A 527 2.36 22.70 13.74
C LEU A 527 3.45 23.57 14.39
N ALA A 528 3.92 24.61 13.69
CA ALA A 528 4.88 25.58 14.22
C ALA A 528 4.28 26.37 15.39
N ALA A 529 3.05 26.87 15.24
CA ALA A 529 2.32 27.56 16.31
C ALA A 529 2.07 26.65 17.53
N LEU A 530 1.67 25.39 17.32
CA LEU A 530 1.47 24.43 18.41
C LEU A 530 2.78 24.15 19.17
N LEU A 531 3.88 23.91 18.45
CA LEU A 531 5.19 23.66 19.05
C LEU A 531 5.68 24.87 19.84
N ARG A 532 5.46 26.10 19.35
CA ARG A 532 5.74 27.35 20.09
C ARG A 532 4.92 27.44 21.38
N ILE A 533 3.59 27.36 21.27
CA ILE A 533 2.67 27.55 22.41
C ILE A 533 2.79 26.44 23.47
N LYS A 534 3.17 25.22 23.07
CA LYS A 534 3.18 24.03 23.94
C LYS A 534 4.56 23.37 24.06
N ASN A 535 5.67 24.07 23.79
CA ASN A 535 7.03 23.50 23.71
C ASN A 535 7.33 22.47 24.83
N HIS A 536 7.08 22.83 26.09
CA HIS A 536 7.28 21.95 27.25
C HIS A 536 6.50 20.63 27.25
N ALA A 537 5.32 20.59 26.61
CA ALA A 537 4.53 19.37 26.51
C ALA A 537 5.12 18.37 25.50
N PHE A 538 5.86 18.84 24.49
CA PHE A 538 6.47 17.96 23.48
C PHE A 538 7.66 17.15 24.02
N GLY A 539 8.40 17.65 25.01
CA GLY A 539 9.48 16.91 25.67
C GLY A 539 10.40 16.14 24.71
N SER A 540 10.37 14.80 24.74
CA SER A 540 11.20 13.95 23.88
C SER A 540 10.77 13.92 22.40
N VAL A 541 9.51 14.25 22.07
CA VAL A 541 9.00 14.27 20.68
C VAL A 541 9.20 15.62 19.97
N ALA A 542 9.71 16.65 20.66
CA ALA A 542 10.06 17.92 20.03
C ALA A 542 11.04 17.73 18.85
N LYS A 543 12.02 16.81 18.97
CA LYS A 543 12.99 16.50 17.89
C LYS A 543 12.33 15.96 16.61
N ILE A 544 11.33 15.07 16.72
CA ILE A 544 10.61 14.56 15.53
C ILE A 544 9.67 15.63 14.98
N THR A 545 9.08 16.47 15.84
CA THR A 545 8.22 17.60 15.44
C THR A 545 8.99 18.61 14.58
N VAL A 546 10.22 18.95 14.97
CA VAL A 546 11.09 19.82 14.18
C VAL A 546 11.45 19.19 12.83
N LYS A 547 11.74 17.89 12.79
CA LYS A 547 11.92 17.18 11.51
C LYS A 547 10.67 17.19 10.63
N CYS A 548 9.47 17.12 11.22
CA CYS A 548 8.21 17.29 10.47
C CYS A 548 8.12 18.68 9.84
N LEU A 549 8.42 19.74 10.63
CA LEU A 549 8.45 21.11 10.12
C LEU A 549 9.46 21.26 8.97
N GLN A 550 10.66 20.70 9.09
CA GLN A 550 11.66 20.69 8.01
C GLN A 550 11.18 19.95 6.75
N GLY A 551 10.51 18.80 6.91
CA GLY A 551 9.92 18.04 5.79
C GLY A 551 8.77 18.80 5.11
N LEU A 552 7.87 19.40 5.91
CA LEU A 552 6.79 20.27 5.44
C LEU A 552 7.34 21.47 4.67
N THR A 553 8.33 22.19 5.22
CA THR A 553 9.02 23.29 4.56
C THR A 553 9.53 22.89 3.18
N GLN A 554 10.17 21.72 3.05
CA GLN A 554 10.67 21.22 1.77
C GLN A 554 9.56 20.82 0.76
N ALA A 555 8.30 20.75 1.20
CA ALA A 555 7.13 20.47 0.37
C ALA A 555 6.29 21.73 0.07
N LEU A 556 6.65 22.91 0.60
CA LEU A 556 5.91 24.15 0.34
C LEU A 556 6.23 24.71 -1.06
N ASP A 557 5.24 24.70 -1.96
CA ASP A 557 5.27 25.47 -3.20
C ASP A 557 4.73 26.88 -2.96
N LEU A 558 5.63 27.76 -2.51
CA LEU A 558 5.31 29.12 -2.11
C LEU A 558 4.93 29.99 -3.31
N ARG A 559 5.49 29.73 -4.50
CA ARG A 559 5.14 30.44 -5.73
C ARG A 559 3.68 30.22 -6.12
N THR A 560 3.20 28.98 -6.10
CA THR A 560 1.79 28.69 -6.40
C THR A 560 0.87 29.27 -5.33
N LEU A 561 1.25 29.21 -4.04
CA LEU A 561 0.45 29.74 -2.93
C LEU A 561 0.29 31.26 -2.98
N VAL A 562 1.35 32.00 -3.30
CA VAL A 562 1.31 33.46 -3.52
C VAL A 562 0.42 33.78 -4.73
N LYS A 563 0.63 33.13 -5.88
CA LYS A 563 -0.17 33.36 -7.10
C LYS A 563 -1.65 32.99 -6.94
N ALA A 564 -1.98 32.04 -6.06
CA ALA A 564 -3.35 31.67 -5.73
C ALA A 564 -4.05 32.66 -4.79
N ASN A 565 -3.35 33.69 -4.27
CA ASN A 565 -3.87 34.70 -3.35
C ASN A 565 -4.59 34.12 -2.10
N SER A 566 -4.08 33.03 -1.52
CA SER A 566 -4.60 32.57 -0.21
C SER A 566 -4.16 33.53 0.89
N ASP A 567 -5.03 34.50 1.21
CA ASP A 567 -4.84 35.46 2.30
C ASP A 567 -4.57 34.78 3.65
N ILE A 568 -5.22 33.64 3.89
CA ILE A 568 -5.07 32.83 5.10
C ILE A 568 -3.64 32.30 5.21
N VAL A 569 -3.08 31.78 4.11
CA VAL A 569 -1.70 31.26 4.09
C VAL A 569 -0.68 32.40 4.21
N ARG A 570 -0.84 33.51 3.48
CA ARG A 570 0.07 34.67 3.57
C ARG A 570 0.14 35.21 5.00
N THR A 571 -1.03 35.41 5.62
CA THR A 571 -1.15 35.89 7.01
C THR A 571 -0.52 34.90 8.00
N SER A 572 -0.72 33.59 7.79
CA SER A 572 -0.16 32.55 8.65
C SER A 572 1.37 32.46 8.55
N LEU A 573 1.94 32.62 7.34
CA LEU A 573 3.39 32.68 7.13
C LEU A 573 4.01 33.95 7.72
N LEU A 574 3.38 35.11 7.53
CA LEU A 574 3.78 36.37 8.17
C LEU A 574 3.77 36.26 9.70
N THR A 575 2.75 35.61 10.26
CA THR A 575 2.64 35.31 11.69
C THR A 575 3.78 34.39 12.14
N PHE A 576 4.14 33.38 11.35
CA PHE A 576 5.29 32.51 11.64
C PHE A 576 6.62 33.30 11.68
N PHE A 577 6.90 34.13 10.67
CA PHE A 577 8.14 34.92 10.64
C PHE A 577 8.22 35.95 11.79
N ASN A 578 7.14 36.67 12.10
CA ASN A 578 7.14 37.58 13.25
C ASN A 578 7.31 36.84 14.58
N ASN A 579 6.64 35.70 14.78
CA ASN A 579 6.86 34.88 15.98
C ASN A 579 8.33 34.45 16.13
N CYS A 580 8.97 34.03 15.04
CA CYS A 580 10.40 33.70 15.06
C CYS A 580 11.29 34.92 15.35
N ALA A 581 10.94 36.11 14.85
CA ALA A 581 11.65 37.35 15.17
C ALA A 581 11.54 37.69 16.66
N ASP A 582 10.33 37.69 17.21
CA ASP A 582 10.05 38.04 18.60
C ASP A 582 10.70 37.04 19.58
N ASP A 583 10.63 35.74 19.28
CA ASP A 583 11.24 34.68 20.11
C ASP A 583 12.78 34.75 20.07
N LEU A 584 13.38 35.04 18.91
CA LEU A 584 14.83 35.24 18.78
C LEU A 584 15.29 36.51 19.50
N PHE A 585 14.56 37.62 19.35
CA PHE A 585 14.86 38.86 20.06
C PHE A 585 14.75 38.67 21.58
N THR A 586 13.74 37.94 22.05
CA THR A 586 13.61 37.56 23.47
C THR A 586 14.81 36.75 23.95
N ALA A 587 15.28 35.77 23.16
CA ALA A 587 16.50 35.02 23.47
C ALA A 587 17.75 35.92 23.48
N VAL A 588 17.85 36.92 22.59
CA VAL A 588 18.93 37.92 22.62
C VAL A 588 18.89 38.78 23.89
N GLN A 589 17.71 39.25 24.31
CA GLN A 589 17.58 40.03 25.54
C GLN A 589 17.90 39.18 26.78
N GLU A 590 17.44 37.93 26.86
CA GLU A 590 17.88 36.98 27.89
C GLU A 590 19.40 36.85 27.94
N LEU A 591 20.08 36.75 26.79
CA LEU A 591 21.55 36.69 26.71
C LEU A 591 22.24 37.98 27.17
N LYS A 592 21.66 39.15 26.85
CA LYS A 592 22.20 40.47 27.25
C LYS A 592 22.00 40.75 28.75
N GLU A 593 20.81 40.47 29.28
CA GLU A 593 20.41 40.81 30.65
C GLU A 593 20.87 39.76 31.69
N CYS A 594 20.84 38.47 31.37
CA CYS A 594 21.26 37.40 32.30
C CYS A 594 22.77 37.37 32.58
N GLY A 595 23.56 38.25 31.96
CA GLY A 595 24.91 38.59 32.43
C GLY A 595 24.93 39.14 33.87
N GLN A 596 23.83 39.74 34.35
CA GLN A 596 23.74 40.35 35.69
C GLN A 596 23.07 39.42 36.73
N TYR A 597 22.03 38.67 36.38
CA TYR A 597 21.33 37.80 37.35
C TYR A 597 22.11 36.55 37.78
N ALA A 598 23.10 36.10 36.97
CA ALA A 598 23.98 34.99 37.33
C ALA A 598 24.88 35.27 38.56
N LEU A 599 24.96 36.51 39.04
CA LEU A 599 25.75 36.93 40.19
C LEU A 599 25.00 36.90 41.53
N LEU A 600 23.66 36.75 41.54
CA LEU A 600 22.84 37.06 42.71
C LEU A 600 22.27 35.85 43.49
N ARG A 601 22.22 34.64 42.92
CA ARG A 601 21.85 33.41 43.67
C ARG A 601 22.66 32.20 43.22
N GLY A 602 23.04 31.40 44.21
CA GLY A 602 23.97 30.27 44.06
C GLY A 602 23.48 29.17 43.10
N GLU A 603 24.43 28.31 42.75
CA GLU A 603 24.33 27.21 41.79
C GLU A 603 22.97 26.49 41.82
N ASN A 604 22.20 26.65 40.71
CA ASN A 604 21.03 25.89 40.23
C ASN A 604 19.86 26.79 39.75
N LEU A 605 20.07 27.61 38.70
CA LEU A 605 18.98 28.31 38.00
C LEU A 605 18.82 27.86 36.54
N LYS A 606 17.60 27.42 36.21
CA LYS A 606 17.15 26.93 34.90
C LYS A 606 16.44 28.04 34.10
N SER A 607 17.18 28.98 33.51
CA SER A 607 16.59 30.05 32.70
C SER A 607 17.42 30.34 31.43
N TRP A 608 17.45 29.36 30.53
CA TRP A 608 17.99 29.48 29.16
C TRP A 608 16.92 29.03 28.14
N LEU A 609 15.65 29.20 28.50
CA LEU A 609 14.51 28.55 27.85
C LEU A 609 14.28 29.06 26.43
N SER A 610 14.43 30.36 26.21
CA SER A 610 14.26 30.96 24.88
C SER A 610 15.43 30.60 23.96
N VAL A 611 16.65 30.54 24.50
CA VAL A 611 17.86 30.08 23.78
C VAL A 611 17.80 28.59 23.44
N GLU A 612 17.31 27.74 24.35
CA GLU A 612 17.10 26.30 24.11
C GLU A 612 16.04 26.10 23.01
N PHE A 613 14.91 26.81 23.08
CA PHE A 613 13.87 26.76 22.04
C PHE A 613 14.36 27.27 20.69
N ALA A 614 15.12 28.38 20.66
CA ALA A 614 15.70 28.93 19.44
C ALA A 614 16.61 27.92 18.74
N ASN A 615 17.50 27.24 19.48
CA ASN A 615 18.41 26.23 18.93
C ASN A 615 17.70 24.92 18.57
N GLN A 616 16.68 24.52 19.33
CA GLN A 616 15.96 23.28 19.10
C GLN A 616 14.99 23.37 17.91
N MET A 617 14.31 24.51 17.73
CA MET A 617 13.20 24.69 16.79
C MET A 617 13.50 25.76 15.74
N ILE A 618 13.73 27.01 16.17
CA ILE A 618 13.73 28.17 15.27
C ILE A 618 14.88 28.07 14.25
N ILE A 619 16.11 27.88 14.71
CA ILE A 619 17.31 27.81 13.87
C ILE A 619 17.23 26.65 12.86
N PRO A 620 16.91 25.39 13.24
CA PRO A 620 16.76 24.29 12.29
C PRO A 620 15.65 24.50 11.24
N VAL A 621 14.52 25.10 11.62
CA VAL A 621 13.39 25.35 10.71
C VAL A 621 13.71 26.52 9.78
N LEU A 622 14.22 27.65 10.28
CA LEU A 622 14.64 28.79 9.45
C LEU A 622 15.79 28.45 8.51
N THR A 623 16.79 27.68 8.95
CA THR A 623 17.85 27.14 8.07
C THR A 623 17.25 26.41 6.88
N THR A 624 16.22 25.59 7.13
CA THR A 624 15.55 24.80 6.09
C THR A 624 14.66 25.68 5.21
N MET A 625 13.97 26.67 5.78
CA MET A 625 13.13 27.63 5.07
C MET A 625 13.96 28.46 4.10
N PHE A 626 15.02 29.12 4.57
CA PHE A 626 15.92 29.88 3.70
C PHE A 626 16.61 28.97 2.67
N SER A 627 17.10 27.78 3.06
CA SER A 627 17.64 26.80 2.08
C SER A 627 16.64 26.42 0.98
N HIS A 628 15.35 26.32 1.32
CA HIS A 628 14.27 25.98 0.39
C HIS A 628 13.91 27.17 -0.52
N LEU A 629 13.81 28.38 0.04
CA LEU A 629 13.58 29.62 -0.70
C LEU A 629 14.68 29.89 -1.74
N ALA A 630 15.95 29.65 -1.36
CA ALA A 630 17.10 29.77 -2.27
C ALA A 630 17.01 28.78 -3.44
N ARG A 631 16.87 27.48 -3.13
CA ARG A 631 16.95 26.39 -4.14
C ARG A 631 15.85 26.44 -5.19
N ASN A 632 14.68 26.98 -4.85
CA ASN A 632 13.53 27.06 -5.75
C ASN A 632 13.27 28.47 -6.29
N HIS A 633 14.12 29.45 -5.92
CA HIS A 633 13.97 30.87 -6.26
C HIS A 633 12.58 31.43 -5.88
N PHE A 634 12.11 31.12 -4.67
CA PHE A 634 10.85 31.64 -4.11
C PHE A 634 11.03 32.96 -3.35
N GLY A 635 12.27 33.43 -3.16
CA GLY A 635 12.56 34.67 -2.44
C GLY A 635 11.83 35.89 -3.02
N THR A 636 11.89 36.08 -4.34
CA THR A 636 11.22 37.17 -5.05
C THR A 636 9.69 37.08 -5.04
N ASP A 637 9.13 35.89 -4.82
CA ASP A 637 7.67 35.67 -4.77
C ASP A 637 7.11 35.94 -3.35
N LEU A 638 7.88 35.65 -2.28
CA LEU A 638 7.39 35.68 -0.89
C LEU A 638 7.98 36.78 0.00
N LEU A 639 9.25 37.15 -0.19
CA LEU A 639 9.99 38.01 0.75
C LEU A 639 9.81 39.49 0.41
N LEU A 640 8.55 39.93 0.41
CA LEU A 640 8.12 41.30 0.15
C LEU A 640 7.44 41.88 1.40
N ASP A 641 7.34 43.21 1.47
CA ASP A 641 6.60 43.98 2.47
C ASP A 641 6.84 43.51 3.92
N ASP A 642 5.78 43.18 4.66
CA ASP A 642 5.84 42.79 6.07
C ASP A 642 6.65 41.50 6.33
N ILE A 643 6.71 40.58 5.36
CA ILE A 643 7.49 39.34 5.50
C ILE A 643 8.98 39.67 5.38
N GLN A 644 9.35 40.56 4.46
CA GLN A 644 10.71 41.08 4.33
C GLN A 644 11.14 41.78 5.64
N ALA A 645 10.28 42.64 6.19
CA ALA A 645 10.49 43.30 7.48
C ALA A 645 10.70 42.32 8.65
N ALA A 646 9.91 41.25 8.72
CA ALA A 646 10.09 40.20 9.72
C ALA A 646 11.42 39.43 9.53
N CYS A 647 11.81 39.14 8.29
CA CYS A 647 13.10 38.52 7.99
C CYS A 647 14.31 39.39 8.40
N TYR A 648 14.24 40.72 8.26
CA TYR A 648 15.28 41.61 8.76
C TYR A 648 15.43 41.54 10.29
N LYS A 649 14.33 41.55 11.05
CA LYS A 649 14.35 41.42 12.52
C LYS A 649 14.97 40.08 12.98
N ILE A 650 14.72 38.99 12.24
CA ILE A 650 15.34 37.68 12.46
C ILE A 650 16.86 37.77 12.26
N LEU A 651 17.31 38.35 11.15
CA LEU A 651 18.74 38.45 10.81
C LEU A 651 19.49 39.34 11.80
N ASP A 652 18.92 40.48 12.19
CA ASP A 652 19.46 41.38 13.21
C ASP A 652 19.59 40.67 14.56
N SER A 653 18.54 39.99 15.02
CA SER A 653 18.58 39.20 16.26
C SER A 653 19.68 38.13 16.21
N LEU A 654 19.81 37.40 15.10
CA LEU A 654 20.86 36.39 14.95
C LEU A 654 22.28 37.00 14.92
N TYR A 655 22.44 38.16 14.28
CA TYR A 655 23.70 38.91 14.28
C TYR A 655 24.10 39.32 15.71
N MET A 656 23.16 39.86 16.49
CA MET A 656 23.36 40.20 17.90
C MET A 656 23.80 38.98 18.74
N VAL A 657 23.27 37.77 18.47
CA VAL A 657 23.77 36.52 19.10
C VAL A 657 25.23 36.26 18.73
N THR A 658 25.64 36.47 17.48
CA THR A 658 27.03 36.25 17.06
C THR A 658 28.02 37.24 17.68
N GLU A 659 27.64 38.51 17.88
CA GLU A 659 28.46 39.47 18.61
C GLU A 659 28.61 39.10 20.09
N LEU A 660 27.52 38.72 20.75
CA LEU A 660 27.53 38.29 22.16
C LEU A 660 28.39 37.04 22.40
N SER A 661 28.58 36.20 21.38
CA SER A 661 29.50 35.05 21.41
C SER A 661 30.93 35.45 21.80
N ALA A 662 31.43 36.59 21.31
CA ALA A 662 32.77 37.08 21.62
C ALA A 662 32.92 37.42 23.11
N ALA A 663 31.87 37.96 23.74
CA ALA A 663 31.83 38.28 25.16
C ALA A 663 31.60 37.06 26.08
N VAL A 664 31.01 35.97 25.57
CA VAL A 664 30.62 34.77 26.35
C VAL A 664 31.60 33.60 26.14
N THR A 665 32.77 33.87 25.57
CA THR A 665 33.84 32.92 25.18
C THR A 665 34.24 31.88 26.24
N ASN A 666 34.06 32.15 27.54
CA ASN A 666 34.35 31.19 28.62
C ASN A 666 33.31 30.06 28.78
N ARG A 667 32.18 30.06 28.05
CA ARG A 667 31.10 29.04 28.18
C ARG A 667 31.00 28.15 26.93
N LYS A 668 31.76 27.04 26.93
CA LYS A 668 31.87 26.10 25.79
C LYS A 668 30.54 25.56 25.24
N SER A 669 29.52 25.38 26.09
CA SER A 669 28.19 24.92 25.66
C SER A 669 27.43 25.97 24.84
N ILE A 670 27.62 27.25 25.15
CA ILE A 670 26.96 28.37 24.45
C ILE A 670 27.64 28.60 23.10
N ALA A 671 28.97 28.57 23.05
CA ALA A 671 29.72 28.73 21.80
C ALA A 671 29.33 27.69 20.72
N TYR A 672 29.10 26.42 21.11
CA TYR A 672 28.69 25.35 20.19
C TYR A 672 27.28 25.54 19.60
N GLU A 673 26.35 26.10 20.38
CA GLU A 673 25.00 26.39 19.89
C GLU A 673 25.00 27.65 19.00
N ILE A 674 25.78 28.68 19.34
CA ILE A 674 25.88 29.91 18.53
C ILE A 674 26.48 29.65 17.13
N GLU A 675 27.41 28.71 16.97
CA GLU A 675 27.98 28.35 15.65
C GLU A 675 26.89 27.95 14.62
N LYS A 676 25.74 27.43 15.10
CA LYS A 676 24.60 27.06 14.23
C LYS A 676 23.83 28.28 13.74
N CYS A 677 23.85 29.40 14.47
CA CYS A 677 23.21 30.66 14.07
C CYS A 677 23.85 31.22 12.80
N CYS A 678 25.18 31.17 12.67
CA CYS A 678 25.92 31.71 11.54
C CYS A 678 25.42 31.19 10.18
N LYS A 679 25.05 29.90 10.11
CA LYS A 679 24.51 29.29 8.88
C LYS A 679 23.17 29.86 8.44
N VAL A 680 22.33 30.30 9.38
CA VAL A 680 21.05 30.98 9.09
C VAL A 680 21.32 32.39 8.58
N VAL A 681 22.28 33.09 9.18
CA VAL A 681 22.72 34.43 8.79
C VAL A 681 23.24 34.43 7.35
N ASP A 682 24.18 33.54 7.03
CA ASP A 682 24.76 33.39 5.68
C ASP A 682 23.71 33.05 4.61
N LEU A 683 22.71 32.22 4.96
CA LEU A 683 21.61 31.88 4.05
C LEU A 683 20.63 33.05 3.86
N GLY A 684 20.24 33.74 4.94
CA GLY A 684 19.28 34.84 4.88
C GLY A 684 19.79 36.02 4.03
N TYR A 685 21.05 36.44 4.24
CA TYR A 685 21.66 37.52 3.46
C TYR A 685 21.82 37.20 1.95
N ARG A 686 21.78 35.92 1.54
CA ARG A 686 21.81 35.52 0.13
C ARG A 686 20.46 35.60 -0.58
N ILE A 687 19.36 35.70 0.16
CA ILE A 687 18.00 35.49 -0.40
C ILE A 687 17.10 36.70 -0.17
N VAL A 688 17.29 37.44 0.93
CA VAL A 688 16.63 38.73 1.15
C VAL A 688 17.45 39.78 0.41
N PRO A 689 17.00 40.29 -0.76
CA PRO A 689 17.70 41.38 -1.42
C PRO A 689 17.54 42.67 -0.59
N GLU A 690 18.41 43.64 -0.82
CA GLU A 690 18.38 44.93 -0.12
C GLU A 690 18.65 44.88 1.38
N TYR A 691 19.84 44.40 1.77
CA TYR A 691 20.61 45.13 2.79
C TYR A 691 21.61 46.09 2.10
N ARG A 692 21.09 46.95 1.20
CA ARG A 692 21.87 48.08 0.66
C ARG A 692 22.03 49.13 1.77
N PHE A 693 23.12 49.00 2.51
CA PHE A 693 23.81 50.04 3.29
C PHE A 693 23.00 51.31 3.61
N ALA A 694 22.25 51.29 4.72
CA ALA A 694 21.63 52.50 5.29
C ALA A 694 21.88 52.71 6.79
N SER A 695 22.23 51.66 7.55
CA SER A 695 22.16 51.72 9.03
C SER A 695 23.41 51.22 9.79
N LEU A 696 24.48 50.83 9.10
CA LEU A 696 25.73 50.37 9.73
C LEU A 696 26.93 51.07 9.12
N GLU A 697 27.63 51.85 9.94
CA GLU A 697 28.93 52.44 9.58
C GLU A 697 29.92 51.31 9.22
N LEU A 698 30.60 51.44 8.08
CA LEU A 698 31.48 50.42 7.48
C LEU A 698 32.74 50.06 8.30
N GLY A 699 32.87 50.58 9.52
CA GLY A 699 33.99 50.36 10.43
C GLY A 699 33.96 49.05 11.21
N THR A 700 32.79 48.46 11.47
CA THR A 700 32.65 47.34 12.43
C THR A 700 32.59 45.93 11.82
N VAL A 701 32.36 45.79 10.51
CA VAL A 701 32.28 44.46 9.85
C VAL A 701 33.67 43.79 9.80
N PRO A 702 33.89 42.64 10.48
CA PRO A 702 35.18 41.96 10.51
C PRO A 702 35.67 41.53 9.12
N LYS A 703 36.97 41.68 8.87
CA LYS A 703 37.62 41.48 7.56
C LYS A 703 37.25 40.15 6.87
N ARG A 704 37.16 39.07 7.67
CA ARG A 704 36.83 37.70 7.24
C ARG A 704 35.43 37.54 6.60
N PHE A 705 34.48 38.40 6.97
CA PHE A 705 33.14 38.42 6.35
C PHE A 705 33.11 39.20 5.03
N ARG A 706 33.99 40.20 4.89
CA ARG A 706 34.17 40.99 3.67
C ARG A 706 34.73 40.13 2.52
N GLU A 707 35.60 39.18 2.86
CA GLU A 707 36.18 38.19 1.95
C GLU A 707 35.12 37.19 1.45
N LEU A 708 34.30 36.61 2.35
CA LEU A 708 33.20 35.69 1.98
C LEU A 708 32.10 36.32 1.11
N LEU A 709 31.84 37.62 1.27
CA LEU A 709 30.91 38.38 0.42
C LEU A 709 31.46 38.58 -1.01
N SER A 710 32.78 38.77 -1.15
CA SER A 710 33.44 38.93 -2.45
C SER A 710 33.32 37.66 -3.30
N ASP A 711 33.55 36.49 -2.71
CA ASP A 711 33.48 35.20 -3.41
C ASP A 711 32.04 34.85 -3.86
N CYS A 712 31.02 35.34 -3.15
CA CYS A 712 29.62 35.12 -3.53
C CYS A 712 29.19 35.99 -4.73
N LEU A 713 29.72 37.21 -4.86
CA LEU A 713 29.38 38.13 -5.96
C LEU A 713 29.98 37.69 -7.30
N LEU A 714 31.12 37.01 -7.29
CA LEU A 714 31.74 36.44 -8.50
C LEU A 714 30.99 35.20 -9.04
N GLY A 715 30.15 34.55 -8.22
CA GLY A 715 29.38 33.36 -8.61
C GLY A 715 27.99 33.64 -9.19
N ALA A 716 27.46 34.85 -9.05
CA ALA A 716 26.16 35.26 -9.56
C ALA A 716 26.35 36.25 -10.72
N GLY A 717 26.41 35.73 -11.94
CA GLY A 717 26.84 36.48 -13.12
C GLY A 717 25.99 37.72 -13.43
N VAL A 718 26.60 38.90 -13.33
CA VAL A 718 26.10 40.13 -13.93
C VAL A 718 26.64 40.23 -15.36
N GLN A 719 25.88 39.72 -16.33
CA GLN A 719 26.05 39.99 -17.76
C GLN A 719 24.71 40.31 -18.42
N GLN A 720 24.14 41.46 -18.06
CA GLN A 720 23.25 42.27 -18.90
C GLN A 720 23.01 43.63 -18.21
N GLU A 721 22.50 44.61 -18.96
CA GLU A 721 22.22 45.99 -18.52
C GLU A 721 23.43 46.91 -18.27
N GLN A 722 24.33 47.02 -19.25
CA GLN A 722 25.03 48.28 -19.56
C GLN A 722 25.01 48.57 -21.07
N GLN A 723 23.81 48.82 -21.60
CA GLN A 723 23.61 49.50 -22.88
C GLN A 723 22.20 50.09 -22.91
N ILE A 724 22.12 51.43 -22.83
CA ILE A 724 21.04 52.37 -23.23
C ILE A 724 21.12 53.59 -22.29
N LEU A 725 21.31 54.80 -22.86
CA LEU A 725 21.46 56.13 -22.21
C LEU A 725 22.76 56.29 -21.39
N GLY A 726 23.66 57.25 -21.63
CA GLY A 726 23.77 58.22 -22.73
C GLY A 726 24.66 59.42 -22.34
N THR A 727 25.59 59.80 -23.22
CA THR A 727 26.27 61.12 -23.50
C THR A 727 27.63 60.77 -24.11
N GLY A 728 28.15 61.36 -25.19
CA GLY A 728 27.82 62.61 -25.87
C GLY A 728 29.12 63.42 -26.02
N GLU A 729 29.59 63.64 -27.26
CA GLU A 729 30.75 64.48 -27.64
C GLU A 729 32.15 63.93 -27.18
N ASP A 730 33.27 64.06 -27.92
CA ASP A 730 33.53 64.60 -29.27
C ASP A 730 34.78 63.96 -29.95
N ALA A 731 35.00 64.31 -31.23
CA ALA A 731 36.08 64.03 -32.20
C ALA A 731 37.46 63.42 -31.76
N GLY A 732 38.05 62.54 -32.60
CA GLY A 732 39.45 62.08 -32.38
C GLY A 732 40.14 61.05 -33.32
N SER A 733 40.04 61.17 -34.64
CA SER A 733 41.03 60.70 -35.67
C SER A 733 41.64 59.26 -35.68
N ILE A 734 41.41 58.57 -36.82
CA ILE A 734 42.40 57.80 -37.65
C ILE A 734 42.93 56.44 -37.13
N GLY A 735 42.77 55.38 -37.95
CA GLY A 735 43.33 54.02 -37.77
C GLY A 735 44.73 53.83 -38.42
N PRO A 736 45.13 52.65 -38.95
CA PRO A 736 44.37 51.40 -39.17
C PRO A 736 45.06 50.09 -38.67
N SER A 737 44.39 48.96 -38.86
CA SER A 737 44.95 47.58 -38.86
C SER A 737 45.51 47.22 -40.27
N PRO A 738 45.87 45.96 -40.62
CA PRO A 738 46.23 44.76 -39.84
C PRO A 738 47.51 44.04 -40.36
N GLY A 739 47.83 42.85 -39.82
CA GLY A 739 48.71 41.83 -40.43
C GLY A 739 49.38 40.94 -39.37
N ASP A 740 49.71 39.66 -39.60
CA ASP A 740 49.28 38.70 -40.64
C ASP A 740 49.70 37.25 -40.22
N ALA A 741 49.31 36.21 -40.97
CA ALA A 741 49.73 34.78 -40.87
C ALA A 741 49.24 33.96 -39.64
N SER A 742 48.57 32.80 -39.80
CA SER A 742 49.04 31.45 -40.25
C SER A 742 49.90 30.76 -39.16
N GLU A 743 49.78 29.50 -38.71
CA GLU A 743 49.27 28.21 -39.25
C GLU A 743 49.02 27.24 -38.03
N ALA A 744 48.50 25.98 -38.07
CA ALA A 744 48.06 25.07 -39.13
C ALA A 744 47.01 24.01 -38.64
N LEU A 745 46.19 23.53 -39.59
CA LEU A 745 45.63 22.18 -39.79
C LEU A 745 46.11 20.98 -38.93
N HIS A 746 45.17 20.16 -38.41
CA HIS A 746 44.65 18.94 -39.08
C HIS A 746 43.52 18.25 -38.28
N ALA A 747 42.72 17.40 -38.93
CA ALA A 747 41.49 16.82 -38.38
C ALA A 747 41.31 15.31 -38.66
N HIS A 748 40.56 14.64 -37.77
CA HIS A 748 39.71 13.45 -38.01
C HIS A 748 40.37 12.09 -38.39
N PRO A 749 39.64 10.94 -38.34
CA PRO A 749 38.51 10.57 -37.46
C PRO A 749 38.51 9.10 -36.93
N SER A 750 37.47 8.79 -36.12
CA SER A 750 36.69 7.52 -36.07
C SER A 750 37.33 6.17 -35.68
N ALA A 751 36.79 5.59 -34.62
CA ALA A 751 36.14 4.26 -34.62
C ALA A 751 34.98 4.27 -33.61
#